data_AF-A0A1B3SJ91-F1
#
_entry.id   AF-A0A1B3SJ91-F1
#
_cell.length_a   1.000
_cell.length_b   1.000
_cell.length_c   1.000
_cell.angle_alpha   90.00
_cell.angle_beta   90.00
_cell.angle_gamma   90.00
#
_symmetry.space_group_name_H-M   'P 1'
#
loop_
_entity.id
_entity.type
_entity.pdbx_description
1 polymer ?
#
loop_
_entity_poly.entity_id
_entity_poly.type
_entity_poly.pdbx_seq_one_letter_code
_entity_poly.pdbx_strand_id
1 'polypeptide(L)'
;MKKLISLLGVVSISASSLSFVVSCQKDNRQFDNSNDQKNIQQLLTQYSKALYLNENEIDTTSDGLGKIHYSSSYVMSDHVKNNYLSSLGLNDFDGVEINDYSRYSDIAQKYFKNSTDIIDQNTQVDDSVYKGEVISLESPSGIMGTIMSLVQSLPTIMGALSNPAALAPLLAVLSKKLDTLVSPSLIHQLGNILSADVLKDLEKAFSFDAYKDENGNVFSYEDALNSSIIALSNSLDKIVNKDSDKAALANNNKENINNNIKDAAKLIGSNISGIFKKTKSLSLDILTDAKYIPGVLYFLRTLLVYLNSFKLKTLTNDKLSIVDIDKQRTATIKQEDNVLDLKNIVDVLSTLTEDTDGNGGTVLKNLIGAILATPGDKTPDDAKALGLNTPYTGEKHGLMTVITGLLSEMLGGENLQAGPATINVDSFLRIFINWGFGYNSSDAASLIGALYSFKDSLPDMLKSFLTNIGEADWKANFGEKGKFINYLYSSDKALGASVKKLLQNPIGDILKLPLLSSLLGGSADAEKKFDDKKDVTFGFLLSTSVQKIVADLKSNLDKVKDESKYVINFDLFGKLFKSLYIDDLFKKATEDIPNMMHILGLSDDNKSFKDGSPLAILQTIITNYIGVLSDLVNEITGLMNEYNKKLAKTKVVANSVFDSLEVNVESSLTNDFTYKINDKKTNVTNTFEIKLAYEGKYLVVRNIKKVA
;
A
#
# COMPACT_ATOMS: atom_id res chain seq x y z
N MET A 1 4.11 -39.90 34.51
CA MET A 1 2.77 -39.87 35.17
C MET A 1 2.29 -38.47 35.52
N LYS A 2 3.00 -37.64 36.31
CA LYS A 2 2.56 -36.25 36.59
C LYS A 2 2.40 -35.34 35.34
N LYS A 3 3.24 -35.50 34.31
CA LYS A 3 3.09 -34.83 33.00
C LYS A 3 1.96 -35.40 32.13
N LEU A 4 1.55 -36.65 32.37
CA LEU A 4 0.41 -37.28 31.71
C LEU A 4 -0.90 -36.85 32.37
N ILE A 5 -0.89 -36.66 33.70
CA ILE A 5 -1.98 -36.07 34.48
C ILE A 5 -2.13 -34.57 34.18
N SER A 6 -1.05 -33.83 33.90
CA SER A 6 -1.17 -32.44 33.42
C SER A 6 -1.67 -32.36 31.97
N LEU A 7 -1.32 -33.31 31.10
CA LEU A 7 -1.88 -33.39 29.75
C LEU A 7 -3.36 -33.81 29.77
N LEU A 8 -3.74 -34.77 30.62
CA LEU A 8 -5.13 -35.15 30.86
C LEU A 8 -5.91 -34.04 31.58
N GLY A 9 -5.26 -33.23 32.43
CA GLY A 9 -5.81 -32.00 33.03
C GLY A 9 -6.07 -30.90 32.00
N VAL A 10 -5.15 -30.70 31.06
CA VAL A 10 -5.32 -29.74 29.95
C VAL A 10 -6.36 -30.24 28.93
N VAL A 11 -6.43 -31.55 28.68
CA VAL A 11 -7.46 -32.17 27.82
C VAL A 11 -8.83 -32.20 28.50
N SER A 12 -8.91 -32.34 29.83
CA SER A 12 -10.20 -32.24 30.55
C SER A 12 -10.71 -30.81 30.72
N ILE A 13 -9.82 -29.80 30.73
CA ILE A 13 -10.20 -28.38 30.68
C ILE A 13 -10.58 -27.94 29.25
N SER A 14 -10.09 -28.61 28.21
CA SER A 14 -10.51 -28.36 26.81
C SER A 14 -11.66 -29.24 26.33
N ALA A 15 -11.98 -30.34 27.03
CA ALA A 15 -13.11 -31.23 26.74
C ALA A 15 -14.35 -31.02 27.64
N SER A 16 -14.35 -30.02 28.52
CA SER A 16 -15.54 -29.59 29.27
C SER A 16 -16.29 -28.42 28.61
N SER A 17 -16.18 -28.33 27.28
CA SER A 17 -17.32 -27.84 26.50
C SER A 17 -18.40 -28.92 26.61
N LEU A 18 -19.31 -28.76 27.59
CA LEU A 18 -20.60 -29.45 27.56
C LEU A 18 -21.27 -29.02 26.26
N SER A 19 -20.99 -29.82 25.23
CA SER A 19 -21.63 -29.83 23.96
C SER A 19 -23.07 -30.19 24.29
N PHE A 20 -23.94 -29.18 24.44
CA PHE A 20 -25.36 -29.45 24.33
C PHE A 20 -25.54 -30.12 22.97
N VAL A 21 -25.87 -31.41 23.00
CA VAL A 21 -26.31 -32.17 21.83
C VAL A 21 -27.55 -31.43 21.33
N VAL A 22 -27.36 -30.51 20.38
CA VAL A 22 -28.45 -29.92 19.62
C VAL A 22 -28.93 -31.04 18.72
N SER A 23 -29.84 -31.85 19.25
CA SER A 23 -30.63 -32.73 18.41
C SER A 23 -31.27 -31.86 17.33
N CYS A 24 -31.07 -32.23 16.07
CA CYS A 24 -31.74 -31.61 14.93
C CYS A 24 -33.23 -31.95 14.98
N GLN A 25 -33.97 -31.30 15.87
CA GLN A 25 -35.42 -31.14 15.70
C GLN A 25 -35.64 -29.88 14.85
N LYS A 26 -36.47 -30.04 13.81
CA LYS A 26 -37.09 -28.94 13.06
C LYS A 26 -38.11 -28.25 13.98
N ASP A 27 -37.64 -27.60 15.04
CA ASP A 27 -38.50 -26.72 15.82
C ASP A 27 -38.47 -25.33 15.19
N ASN A 28 -39.66 -24.85 14.80
CA ASN A 28 -39.91 -23.42 14.65
C ASN A 28 -39.81 -22.78 16.04
N ARG A 29 -38.58 -22.58 16.53
CA ARG A 29 -38.35 -21.85 17.79
C ARG A 29 -38.69 -20.38 17.56
N GLN A 30 -39.77 -19.94 18.20
CA GLN A 30 -40.09 -18.52 18.37
C GLN A 30 -39.63 -18.09 19.76
N PHE A 31 -38.94 -16.96 19.82
CA PHE A 31 -38.38 -16.33 21.02
C PHE A 31 -39.29 -15.22 21.56
N ASP A 32 -40.59 -15.26 21.27
CA ASP A 32 -41.51 -14.15 21.55
C ASP A 32 -42.04 -14.12 23.00
N ASN A 33 -41.66 -15.10 23.83
CA ASN A 33 -42.06 -15.13 25.24
C ASN A 33 -41.26 -14.12 26.10
N SER A 34 -41.83 -13.73 27.23
CA SER A 34 -41.27 -12.68 28.11
C SER A 34 -39.84 -12.95 28.58
N ASN A 35 -39.48 -14.21 28.87
CA ASN A 35 -38.15 -14.55 29.36
C ASN A 35 -37.11 -14.42 28.24
N ASP A 36 -37.42 -14.96 27.06
CA ASP A 36 -36.55 -14.87 25.89
C ASP A 36 -36.36 -13.40 25.46
N GLN A 37 -37.43 -12.59 25.45
CA GLN A 37 -37.34 -11.16 25.12
C GLN A 37 -36.48 -10.38 26.12
N LYS A 38 -36.60 -10.65 27.42
CA LYS A 38 -35.74 -10.03 28.45
C LYS A 38 -34.27 -10.42 28.25
N ASN A 39 -34.00 -11.69 27.94
CA ASN A 39 -32.64 -12.18 27.68
C ASN A 39 -32.05 -11.54 26.42
N ILE A 40 -32.81 -11.46 25.33
CA ILE A 40 -32.42 -10.79 24.08
C ILE A 40 -32.12 -9.31 24.34
N GLN A 41 -33.01 -8.63 25.06
CA GLN A 41 -32.85 -7.24 25.44
C GLN A 41 -31.54 -7.00 26.19
N GLN A 42 -31.19 -7.89 27.13
CA GLN A 42 -29.94 -7.81 27.88
C GLN A 42 -28.71 -8.03 27.00
N LEU A 43 -28.74 -9.04 26.13
CA LEU A 43 -27.63 -9.30 25.20
C LEU A 43 -27.35 -8.09 24.29
N LEU A 44 -28.41 -7.49 23.75
CA LEU A 44 -28.33 -6.33 22.87
C LEU A 44 -27.81 -5.06 23.56
N THR A 45 -27.78 -4.97 24.90
CA THR A 45 -27.11 -3.85 25.60
C THR A 45 -25.63 -3.74 25.24
N GLN A 46 -24.96 -4.86 24.99
CA GLN A 46 -23.55 -4.87 24.61
C GLN A 46 -23.37 -4.40 23.17
N TYR A 47 -24.28 -4.81 22.29
CA TYR A 47 -24.28 -4.34 20.91
C TYR A 47 -24.61 -2.84 20.82
N SER A 48 -25.53 -2.32 21.65
CA SER A 48 -25.85 -0.89 21.69
C SER A 48 -24.66 -0.05 22.20
N LYS A 49 -23.86 -0.57 23.13
CA LYS A 49 -22.56 0.03 23.49
C LYS A 49 -21.59 0.02 22.31
N ALA A 50 -21.51 -1.09 21.57
CA ALA A 50 -20.67 -1.17 20.38
C ALA A 50 -21.10 -0.17 19.29
N LEU A 51 -22.41 0.06 19.10
CA LEU A 51 -22.93 1.12 18.24
C LEU A 51 -22.51 2.52 18.68
N TYR A 52 -22.43 2.80 19.98
CA TYR A 52 -21.92 4.08 20.48
C TYR A 52 -20.47 4.34 20.04
N LEU A 53 -19.61 3.31 20.04
CA LEU A 53 -18.22 3.43 19.59
C LEU A 53 -18.09 3.58 18.07
N ASN A 54 -19.05 3.05 17.30
CA ASN A 54 -19.13 3.28 15.86
C ASN A 54 -19.60 4.72 15.56
N GLU A 55 -20.59 5.21 16.30
CA GLU A 55 -21.20 6.51 16.10
C GLU A 55 -20.31 7.69 16.50
N ASN A 56 -19.56 7.57 17.60
CA ASN A 56 -18.75 8.68 18.13
C ASN A 56 -17.26 8.49 17.86
N GLU A 57 -16.58 9.59 17.57
CA GLU A 57 -15.12 9.61 17.54
C GLU A 57 -14.57 9.36 18.96
N ILE A 58 -13.78 8.29 19.10
CA ILE A 58 -13.03 7.98 20.30
C ILE A 58 -11.66 8.64 20.22
N ASP A 59 -11.36 9.51 21.19
CA ASP A 59 -10.08 10.20 21.25
C ASP A 59 -8.98 9.30 21.82
N THR A 60 -8.05 8.89 20.97
CA THR A 60 -6.85 8.13 21.33
C THR A 60 -5.57 8.93 21.08
N THR A 61 -5.64 10.25 21.01
CA THR A 61 -4.53 11.12 20.56
C THR A 61 -3.29 11.07 21.46
N SER A 62 -3.45 10.81 22.76
CA SER A 62 -2.29 10.80 23.68
C SER A 62 -1.29 9.68 23.38
N ASP A 63 -1.74 8.51 22.92
CA ASP A 63 -0.90 7.30 22.78
C ASP A 63 -1.35 6.31 21.67
N GLY A 64 -2.38 6.64 20.90
CA GLY A 64 -3.05 5.77 19.92
C GLY A 64 -3.03 6.30 18.49
N LEU A 65 -4.10 6.04 17.74
CA LEU A 65 -4.25 6.43 16.33
C LEU A 65 -4.91 7.80 16.11
N GLY A 66 -5.13 8.57 17.19
CA GLY A 66 -5.87 9.84 17.13
C GLY A 66 -7.36 9.64 17.37
N LYS A 67 -8.20 10.49 16.77
CA LYS A 67 -9.66 10.38 16.85
C LYS A 67 -10.17 9.40 15.80
N ILE A 68 -10.91 8.38 16.23
CA ILE A 68 -11.34 7.29 15.34
C ILE A 68 -12.76 6.80 15.68
N HIS A 69 -13.48 6.32 14.67
CA HIS A 69 -14.68 5.50 14.86
C HIS A 69 -14.30 4.02 14.93
N TYR A 70 -14.98 3.22 15.74
CA TYR A 70 -14.62 1.83 16.00
C TYR A 70 -15.67 0.85 15.46
N SER A 71 -15.23 -0.27 14.88
CA SER A 71 -16.16 -1.27 14.34
C SER A 71 -16.95 -1.92 15.46
N SER A 72 -18.27 -1.82 15.35
CA SER A 72 -19.22 -2.45 16.27
C SER A 72 -19.08 -3.98 16.23
N SER A 73 -18.95 -4.56 15.03
CA SER A 73 -18.75 -6.00 14.84
C SER A 73 -17.45 -6.48 15.46
N TYR A 74 -16.37 -5.69 15.32
CA TYR A 74 -15.08 -5.99 15.91
C TYR A 74 -15.13 -6.01 17.44
N VAL A 75 -15.74 -5.00 18.07
CA VAL A 75 -15.89 -4.94 19.54
C VAL A 75 -16.67 -6.15 20.05
N MET A 76 -17.76 -6.51 19.37
CA MET A 76 -18.54 -7.70 19.73
C MET A 76 -17.71 -8.97 19.63
N SER A 77 -16.92 -9.13 18.57
CA SER A 77 -16.06 -10.29 18.33
C SER A 77 -14.92 -10.42 19.34
N ASP A 78 -14.19 -9.33 19.56
CA ASP A 78 -12.91 -9.32 20.26
C ASP A 78 -13.04 -9.04 21.77
N HIS A 79 -13.96 -8.15 22.17
CA HIS A 79 -14.13 -7.77 23.58
C HIS A 79 -15.35 -8.41 24.25
N VAL A 80 -16.46 -8.66 23.53
CA VAL A 80 -17.70 -9.14 24.17
C VAL A 80 -17.84 -10.67 24.14
N LYS A 81 -17.66 -11.31 22.97
CA LYS A 81 -17.98 -12.72 22.70
C LYS A 81 -17.58 -13.71 23.78
N ASN A 82 -16.32 -13.61 24.20
CA ASN A 82 -15.65 -14.58 25.06
C ASN A 82 -15.51 -14.07 26.50
N ASN A 83 -15.99 -12.87 26.79
CA ASN A 83 -15.96 -12.32 28.13
C ASN A 83 -17.05 -12.94 29.00
N TYR A 84 -16.78 -13.02 30.30
CA TYR A 84 -17.74 -13.50 31.28
C TYR A 84 -18.92 -12.53 31.40
N LEU A 85 -20.12 -13.08 31.59
CA LEU A 85 -21.35 -12.29 31.74
C LEU A 85 -21.23 -11.26 32.89
N SER A 86 -20.62 -11.66 34.01
CA SER A 86 -20.36 -10.80 35.16
C SER A 86 -19.46 -9.60 34.83
N SER A 87 -18.40 -9.81 34.04
CA SER A 87 -17.50 -8.73 33.59
C SER A 87 -18.20 -7.73 32.66
N LEU A 88 -19.24 -8.16 31.96
CA LEU A 88 -20.05 -7.32 31.07
C LEU A 88 -21.23 -6.64 31.79
N GLY A 89 -21.40 -6.91 33.10
CA GLY A 89 -22.54 -6.44 33.89
C GLY A 89 -23.87 -7.12 33.56
N LEU A 90 -23.82 -8.34 33.01
CA LEU A 90 -24.99 -9.12 32.61
C LEU A 90 -25.27 -10.21 33.65
N ASN A 91 -26.11 -9.93 34.65
CA ASN A 91 -26.32 -10.84 35.79
C ASN A 91 -27.71 -11.47 35.85
N ASP A 92 -28.68 -11.00 35.06
CA ASP A 92 -30.11 -11.24 35.31
C ASP A 92 -30.80 -11.98 34.14
N PHE A 93 -30.32 -13.17 33.78
CA PHE A 93 -30.94 -13.98 32.74
C PHE A 93 -32.08 -14.87 33.28
N ASP A 94 -33.25 -14.82 32.64
CA ASP A 94 -34.42 -15.58 33.06
C ASP A 94 -34.49 -16.94 32.35
N GLY A 95 -34.68 -18.02 33.12
CA GLY A 95 -34.85 -19.36 32.57
C GLY A 95 -33.60 -19.96 31.92
N VAL A 96 -32.41 -19.45 32.26
CA VAL A 96 -31.12 -19.96 31.81
C VAL A 96 -30.20 -20.12 33.01
N GLU A 97 -29.57 -21.28 33.18
CA GLU A 97 -28.58 -21.49 34.23
C GLU A 97 -27.28 -20.78 33.86
N ILE A 98 -26.89 -19.80 34.68
CA ILE A 98 -25.63 -19.06 34.56
C ILE A 98 -24.74 -19.33 35.78
N ASN A 99 -23.43 -19.32 35.57
CA ASN A 99 -22.40 -19.43 36.59
C ASN A 99 -21.27 -18.42 36.33
N ASP A 100 -20.30 -18.33 37.25
CA ASP A 100 -19.18 -17.38 37.18
C ASP A 100 -18.32 -17.51 35.90
N TYR A 101 -18.37 -18.67 35.24
CA TYR A 101 -17.62 -18.95 34.01
C TYR A 101 -18.46 -18.81 32.74
N SER A 102 -19.75 -18.49 32.87
CA SER A 102 -20.65 -18.32 31.73
C SER A 102 -20.25 -17.09 30.92
N ARG A 103 -20.11 -17.27 29.61
CA ARG A 103 -19.70 -16.24 28.67
C ARG A 103 -20.89 -15.69 27.91
N TYR A 104 -20.72 -14.50 27.34
CA TYR A 104 -21.72 -13.92 26.44
C TYR A 104 -22.17 -14.88 25.33
N SER A 105 -21.21 -15.54 24.69
CA SER A 105 -21.48 -16.48 23.59
C SER A 105 -22.30 -17.70 24.02
N ASP A 106 -22.19 -18.17 25.26
CA ASP A 106 -22.92 -19.34 25.76
C ASP A 106 -24.44 -19.09 25.75
N ILE A 107 -24.86 -17.84 25.99
CA ILE A 107 -26.26 -17.44 25.99
C ILE A 107 -26.68 -16.94 24.60
N ALA A 108 -25.83 -16.14 23.94
CA ALA A 108 -26.17 -15.49 22.68
C ALA A 108 -26.43 -16.47 21.52
N GLN A 109 -25.72 -17.61 21.47
CA GLN A 109 -25.91 -18.62 20.41
C GLN A 109 -27.29 -19.28 20.44
N LYS A 110 -28.06 -19.15 21.54
CA LYS A 110 -29.45 -19.61 21.61
C LYS A 110 -30.35 -18.79 20.69
N TYR A 111 -30.10 -17.49 20.58
CA TYR A 111 -30.96 -16.52 19.90
C TYR A 111 -30.41 -16.10 18.53
N PHE A 112 -29.09 -15.98 18.41
CA PHE A 112 -28.41 -15.48 17.21
C PHE A 112 -27.58 -16.57 16.53
N LYS A 113 -27.60 -16.60 15.20
CA LYS A 113 -26.90 -17.61 14.37
C LYS A 113 -25.39 -17.59 14.60
N ASN A 114 -24.83 -16.39 14.69
CA ASN A 114 -23.49 -16.12 15.20
C ASN A 114 -23.65 -15.26 16.47
N SER A 115 -22.92 -15.58 17.52
CA SER A 115 -23.00 -14.82 18.79
C SER A 115 -22.52 -13.37 18.68
N THR A 116 -22.00 -12.93 17.53
CA THR A 116 -21.38 -11.61 17.35
C THR A 116 -21.74 -10.93 16.04
N ASP A 117 -21.93 -11.69 14.96
CA ASP A 117 -22.48 -11.17 13.70
C ASP A 117 -24.00 -11.25 13.75
N ILE A 118 -24.60 -10.30 14.45
CA ILE A 118 -26.05 -10.16 14.52
C ILE A 118 -26.61 -9.27 13.39
N ILE A 119 -25.74 -8.62 12.61
CA ILE A 119 -26.05 -7.82 11.42
C ILE A 119 -25.80 -8.67 10.18
N ASP A 120 -26.65 -8.55 9.16
CA ASP A 120 -26.44 -9.18 7.85
C ASP A 120 -26.40 -8.13 6.73
N GLN A 121 -26.17 -8.59 5.48
CA GLN A 121 -26.16 -7.71 4.31
C GLN A 121 -27.53 -7.06 4.02
N ASN A 122 -28.60 -7.54 4.64
CA ASN A 122 -29.95 -7.04 4.45
C ASN A 122 -30.37 -6.07 5.57
N THR A 123 -29.56 -5.85 6.60
CA THR A 123 -29.86 -4.91 7.68
C THR A 123 -30.01 -3.50 7.11
N GLN A 124 -31.16 -2.88 7.36
CA GLN A 124 -31.43 -1.50 6.98
C GLN A 124 -30.90 -0.56 8.06
N VAL A 125 -29.84 0.17 7.75
CA VAL A 125 -29.28 1.19 8.66
C VAL A 125 -29.74 2.56 8.19
N ASP A 126 -30.43 3.28 9.06
CA ASP A 126 -30.93 4.64 8.80
C ASP A 126 -29.78 5.65 8.60
N ASP A 127 -30.03 6.73 7.88
CA ASP A 127 -29.02 7.78 7.62
C ASP A 127 -28.62 8.58 8.86
N SER A 128 -29.40 8.47 9.94
CA SER A 128 -29.06 9.02 11.26
C SER A 128 -27.89 8.31 11.96
N VAL A 129 -27.46 7.14 11.46
CA VAL A 129 -26.33 6.37 12.01
C VAL A 129 -25.09 6.61 11.14
N TYR A 130 -23.92 6.71 11.76
CA TYR A 130 -22.65 6.83 11.06
C TYR A 130 -22.39 5.64 10.11
N LYS A 131 -22.04 5.95 8.85
CA LYS A 131 -21.76 4.97 7.78
C LYS A 131 -20.38 5.19 7.12
N GLY A 132 -19.46 5.87 7.80
CA GLY A 132 -18.10 6.06 7.30
C GLY A 132 -17.17 4.90 7.65
N GLU A 133 -15.89 5.05 7.31
CA GLU A 133 -14.86 4.08 7.67
C GLU A 133 -14.70 3.96 9.19
N VAL A 134 -14.52 2.73 9.67
CA VAL A 134 -14.29 2.40 11.08
C VAL A 134 -13.04 1.54 11.26
N ILE A 135 -12.38 1.67 12.41
CA ILE A 135 -11.20 0.85 12.75
C ILE A 135 -11.64 -0.53 13.25
N SER A 136 -11.05 -1.56 12.66
CA SER A 136 -11.03 -2.93 13.19
C SER A 136 -9.58 -3.34 13.37
N LEU A 137 -9.27 -3.99 14.51
CA LEU A 137 -7.91 -4.48 14.79
C LEU A 137 -7.81 -6.00 14.61
N GLU A 138 -8.70 -6.59 13.81
CA GLU A 138 -8.52 -7.98 13.37
C GLU A 138 -7.19 -8.11 12.64
N SER A 139 -6.47 -9.20 12.90
CA SER A 139 -5.39 -9.60 12.00
C SER A 139 -6.00 -9.71 10.60
N PRO A 140 -5.47 -9.02 9.58
CA PRO A 140 -5.99 -9.12 8.23
C PRO A 140 -6.07 -10.59 7.85
N SER A 141 -7.19 -11.02 7.27
CA SER A 141 -7.38 -12.39 6.80
C SER A 141 -6.98 -12.52 5.32
N GLY A 142 -6.76 -13.74 4.85
CA GLY A 142 -6.33 -13.98 3.47
C GLY A 142 -4.89 -13.52 3.18
N ILE A 143 -4.64 -13.08 1.94
CA ILE A 143 -3.31 -12.73 1.44
C ILE A 143 -2.67 -11.59 2.26
N MET A 144 -3.45 -10.61 2.70
CA MET A 144 -2.94 -9.52 3.54
C MET A 144 -2.49 -10.02 4.92
N GLY A 145 -3.14 -11.04 5.47
CA GLY A 145 -2.68 -11.75 6.66
C GLY A 145 -1.36 -12.49 6.43
N THR A 146 -1.20 -13.11 5.26
CA THR A 146 0.06 -13.75 4.86
C THR A 146 1.18 -12.73 4.65
N ILE A 147 0.92 -11.61 3.97
CA ILE A 147 1.88 -10.51 3.82
C ILE A 147 2.27 -9.97 5.19
N MET A 148 1.30 -9.68 6.07
CA MET A 148 1.58 -9.17 7.41
C MET A 148 2.36 -10.19 8.26
N SER A 149 2.04 -11.48 8.18
CA SER A 149 2.82 -12.55 8.83
C SER A 149 4.24 -12.63 8.27
N LEU A 150 4.42 -12.49 6.95
CA LEU A 150 5.74 -12.47 6.32
C LEU A 150 6.54 -11.27 6.80
N VAL A 151 5.96 -10.07 6.73
CA VAL A 151 6.61 -8.83 7.20
C VAL A 151 6.93 -8.92 8.70
N GLN A 152 6.05 -9.49 9.52
CA GLN A 152 6.30 -9.75 10.95
C GLN A 152 7.38 -10.83 11.19
N SER A 153 7.55 -11.78 10.26
CA SER A 153 8.57 -12.82 10.33
C SER A 153 9.93 -12.37 9.77
N LEU A 154 9.98 -11.31 8.97
CA LEU A 154 11.22 -10.74 8.42
C LEU A 154 12.29 -10.55 9.49
N PRO A 155 12.03 -9.99 10.68
CA PRO A 155 13.09 -9.78 11.68
C PRO A 155 13.71 -11.10 12.16
N THR A 156 12.89 -12.14 12.31
CA THR A 156 13.35 -13.48 12.70
C THR A 156 14.12 -14.17 11.57
N ILE A 157 13.58 -14.13 10.35
CA ILE A 157 14.26 -14.67 9.15
C ILE A 157 15.61 -13.98 9.02
N MET A 158 15.62 -12.64 9.03
CA MET A 158 16.79 -11.80 8.79
C MET A 158 17.81 -11.84 9.93
N GLY A 159 17.39 -11.95 11.18
CA GLY A 159 18.29 -12.22 12.31
C GLY A 159 18.95 -13.59 12.21
N ALA A 160 18.30 -14.55 11.55
CA ALA A 160 18.94 -15.83 11.22
C ALA A 160 19.88 -15.69 10.00
N LEU A 161 19.59 -14.79 9.06
CA LEU A 161 20.45 -14.44 7.92
C LEU A 161 21.65 -13.56 8.32
N SER A 162 21.63 -12.90 9.48
CA SER A 162 22.72 -12.01 9.94
C SER A 162 23.99 -12.77 10.35
N ASN A 163 23.95 -14.11 10.34
CA ASN A 163 25.12 -14.97 10.37
C ASN A 163 25.09 -15.89 9.15
N PRO A 164 25.70 -15.49 8.01
CA PRO A 164 25.65 -16.26 6.77
C PRO A 164 26.18 -17.70 6.92
N ALA A 165 27.10 -17.95 7.86
CA ALA A 165 27.63 -19.28 8.15
C ALA A 165 26.61 -20.19 8.87
N ALA A 166 25.61 -19.62 9.53
CA ALA A 166 24.53 -20.37 10.18
C ALA A 166 23.38 -20.72 9.23
N LEU A 167 23.38 -20.18 8.00
CA LEU A 167 22.28 -20.36 7.05
C LEU A 167 22.09 -21.82 6.64
N ALA A 168 23.16 -22.55 6.29
CA ALA A 168 23.07 -23.96 5.91
C ALA A 168 22.54 -24.85 7.06
N PRO A 169 23.08 -24.78 8.28
CA PRO A 169 22.52 -25.48 9.44
C PRO A 169 21.06 -25.10 9.74
N LEU A 170 20.68 -23.83 9.59
CA LEU A 170 19.31 -23.37 9.80
C LEU A 170 18.36 -23.97 8.77
N LEU A 171 18.70 -23.91 7.48
CA LEU A 171 17.90 -24.50 6.41
C LEU A 171 17.78 -26.02 6.55
N ALA A 172 18.81 -26.69 7.06
CA ALA A 172 18.74 -28.11 7.39
C ALA A 172 17.70 -28.39 8.49
N VAL A 173 17.60 -27.55 9.52
CA VAL A 173 16.57 -27.67 10.56
C VAL A 173 15.18 -27.35 10.02
N LEU A 174 15.06 -26.30 9.20
CA LEU A 174 13.80 -25.87 8.60
C LEU A 174 13.28 -26.90 7.58
N SER A 175 14.15 -27.55 6.82
CA SER A 175 13.77 -28.60 5.86
C SER A 175 12.95 -29.72 6.52
N LYS A 176 13.34 -30.11 7.74
CA LYS A 176 12.67 -31.15 8.53
C LYS A 176 11.31 -30.73 9.11
N LYS A 177 10.97 -29.46 9.00
CA LYS A 177 9.73 -28.87 9.54
C LYS A 177 8.93 -28.13 8.47
N LEU A 178 9.35 -28.18 7.21
CA LEU A 178 8.81 -27.32 6.17
C LEU A 178 7.31 -27.56 5.94
N ASP A 179 6.90 -28.83 5.99
CA ASP A 179 5.52 -29.30 5.93
C ASP A 179 4.63 -28.81 7.10
N THR A 180 5.25 -28.55 8.27
CA THR A 180 4.56 -27.96 9.43
C THR A 180 4.47 -26.44 9.38
N LEU A 181 5.35 -25.79 8.62
CA LEU A 181 5.43 -24.32 8.51
C LEU A 181 4.60 -23.80 7.34
N VAL A 182 4.60 -24.52 6.22
CA VAL A 182 3.89 -24.16 4.99
C VAL A 182 3.22 -25.40 4.46
N SER A 183 1.92 -25.30 4.13
CA SER A 183 1.19 -26.45 3.61
C SER A 183 1.84 -26.99 2.32
N PRO A 184 2.03 -28.31 2.18
CA PRO A 184 2.62 -28.90 0.97
C PRO A 184 1.93 -28.49 -0.34
N SER A 185 0.59 -28.36 -0.30
CA SER A 185 -0.20 -27.89 -1.43
C SER A 185 0.19 -26.49 -1.90
N LEU A 186 0.49 -25.58 -0.96
CA LEU A 186 0.90 -24.22 -1.30
C LEU A 186 2.31 -24.22 -1.93
N ILE A 187 3.22 -25.05 -1.43
CA ILE A 187 4.58 -25.18 -2.01
C ILE A 187 4.49 -25.72 -3.44
N HIS A 188 3.67 -26.74 -3.71
CA HIS A 188 3.43 -27.23 -5.07
C HIS A 188 2.81 -26.16 -5.98
N GLN A 189 1.84 -25.40 -5.48
CA GLN A 189 1.24 -24.30 -6.23
C GLN A 189 2.29 -23.23 -6.58
N LEU A 190 3.17 -22.85 -5.64
CA LEU A 190 4.27 -21.92 -5.90
C LEU A 190 5.19 -22.42 -7.03
N GLY A 191 5.48 -23.72 -7.09
CA GLY A 191 6.24 -24.34 -8.18
C GLY A 191 5.60 -24.19 -9.57
N ASN A 192 4.26 -24.23 -9.62
CA ASN A 192 3.51 -24.02 -10.87
C ASN A 192 3.45 -22.54 -11.26
N ILE A 193 3.37 -21.65 -10.27
CA ILE A 193 3.27 -20.20 -10.48
C ILE A 193 4.62 -19.63 -10.95
N LEU A 194 5.69 -19.97 -10.23
CA LEU A 194 7.07 -19.62 -10.59
C LEU A 194 7.63 -20.65 -11.58
N SER A 195 6.94 -20.79 -12.71
CA SER A 195 7.38 -21.64 -13.82
C SER A 195 8.73 -21.18 -14.39
N ALA A 196 9.38 -22.03 -15.18
CA ALA A 196 10.65 -21.72 -15.81
C ALA A 196 10.60 -20.41 -16.63
N ASP A 197 9.48 -20.11 -17.29
CA ASP A 197 9.34 -18.89 -18.09
C ASP A 197 9.20 -17.63 -17.21
N VAL A 198 8.45 -17.71 -16.11
CA VAL A 198 8.37 -16.61 -15.12
C VAL A 198 9.74 -16.36 -14.48
N LEU A 199 10.49 -17.42 -14.16
CA LEU A 199 11.85 -17.31 -13.62
C LEU A 199 12.84 -16.74 -14.64
N LYS A 200 12.70 -17.04 -15.94
CA LYS A 200 13.50 -16.37 -17.01
C LYS A 200 13.15 -14.88 -17.12
N ASP A 201 11.88 -14.54 -17.04
CA ASP A 201 11.46 -13.13 -17.05
C ASP A 201 12.00 -12.38 -15.82
N LEU A 202 12.03 -13.04 -14.65
CA LEU A 202 12.69 -12.51 -13.45
C LEU A 202 14.21 -12.38 -13.64
N GLU A 203 14.90 -13.38 -14.20
CA GLU A 203 16.33 -13.24 -14.53
C GLU A 203 16.55 -12.01 -15.41
N LYS A 204 15.78 -11.88 -16.50
CA LYS A 204 15.89 -10.77 -17.44
C LYS A 204 15.63 -9.44 -16.74
N ALA A 205 14.61 -9.34 -15.89
CA ALA A 205 14.27 -8.12 -15.16
C ALA A 205 15.41 -7.62 -14.24
N PHE A 206 16.32 -8.50 -13.81
CA PHE A 206 17.45 -8.17 -12.94
C PHE A 206 18.82 -8.14 -13.63
N SER A 207 19.00 -8.83 -14.75
CA SER A 207 20.28 -8.89 -15.47
C SER A 207 20.53 -7.69 -16.39
N PHE A 208 21.81 -7.41 -16.66
CA PHE A 208 22.21 -6.42 -17.66
C PHE A 208 21.65 -6.72 -19.07
N ASP A 209 21.32 -7.98 -19.38
CA ASP A 209 20.76 -8.37 -20.68
C ASP A 209 19.38 -7.76 -20.96
N ALA A 210 18.66 -7.30 -19.93
CA ALA A 210 17.45 -6.50 -20.14
C ALA A 210 17.69 -5.15 -20.83
N TYR A 211 18.94 -4.70 -20.92
CA TYR A 211 19.32 -3.49 -21.63
C TYR A 211 19.85 -3.76 -23.05
N LYS A 212 19.64 -4.97 -23.57
CA LYS A 212 20.04 -5.34 -24.92
C LYS A 212 18.82 -5.53 -25.82
N ASP A 213 18.94 -5.09 -27.06
CA ASP A 213 17.99 -5.44 -28.10
C ASP A 213 18.17 -6.91 -28.56
N GLU A 214 17.29 -7.36 -29.44
CA GLU A 214 17.31 -8.71 -30.01
C GLU A 214 18.58 -9.06 -30.82
N ASN A 215 19.33 -8.04 -31.25
CA ASN A 215 20.60 -8.19 -31.97
C ASN A 215 21.82 -8.06 -31.04
N GLY A 216 21.60 -7.86 -29.74
CA GLY A 216 22.64 -7.69 -28.73
C GLY A 216 23.20 -6.27 -28.59
N ASN A 217 22.61 -5.27 -29.26
CA ASN A 217 23.00 -3.87 -29.09
C ASN A 217 22.48 -3.34 -27.76
N VAL A 218 23.31 -2.58 -27.05
CA VAL A 218 22.97 -2.05 -25.74
C VAL A 218 22.20 -0.74 -25.87
N PHE A 219 21.11 -0.63 -25.13
CA PHE A 219 20.25 0.55 -25.03
C PHE A 219 20.96 1.74 -24.37
N SER A 220 20.56 2.94 -24.79
CA SER A 220 20.80 4.15 -24.01
C SER A 220 19.91 4.16 -22.75
N TYR A 221 20.21 5.06 -21.80
CA TYR A 221 19.32 5.25 -20.64
C TYR A 221 17.90 5.67 -21.06
N GLU A 222 17.75 6.50 -22.10
CA GLU A 222 16.44 6.89 -22.64
C GLU A 222 15.68 5.70 -23.22
N ASP A 223 16.34 4.88 -24.07
CA ASP A 223 15.72 3.69 -24.65
C ASP A 223 15.33 2.67 -23.56
N ALA A 224 16.18 2.48 -22.55
CA ALA A 224 15.90 1.60 -21.43
C ALA A 224 14.72 2.09 -20.58
N LEU A 225 14.67 3.39 -20.27
CA LEU A 225 13.54 3.99 -19.55
C LEU A 225 12.23 3.77 -20.33
N ASN A 226 12.22 4.06 -21.63
CA ASN A 226 11.05 3.90 -22.48
C ASN A 226 10.64 2.43 -22.62
N SER A 227 11.60 1.52 -22.82
CA SER A 227 11.35 0.07 -22.84
C SER A 227 10.74 -0.43 -21.52
N SER A 228 11.23 0.08 -20.39
CA SER A 228 10.75 -0.30 -19.07
C SER A 228 9.37 0.28 -18.75
N ILE A 229 9.02 1.46 -19.28
CA ILE A 229 7.65 2.02 -19.21
C ILE A 229 6.67 1.14 -19.98
N ILE A 230 7.05 0.63 -21.15
CA ILE A 230 6.21 -0.30 -21.92
C ILE A 230 6.01 -1.60 -21.14
N ALA A 231 7.06 -2.12 -20.50
CA ALA A 231 6.94 -3.30 -19.63
C ALA A 231 6.00 -3.07 -18.44
N LEU A 232 6.13 -1.92 -17.75
CA LEU A 232 5.22 -1.51 -16.68
C LEU A 232 3.77 -1.46 -17.18
N SER A 233 3.54 -0.87 -18.35
CA SER A 233 2.22 -0.77 -18.96
C SER A 233 1.60 -2.15 -19.19
N ASN A 234 2.34 -3.08 -19.78
CA ASN A 234 1.89 -4.45 -20.00
C ASN A 234 1.55 -5.16 -18.68
N SER A 235 2.41 -5.02 -17.67
CA SER A 235 2.19 -5.61 -16.34
C SER A 235 0.96 -5.02 -15.65
N LEU A 236 0.85 -3.68 -15.63
CA LEU A 236 -0.25 -2.98 -14.97
C LEU A 236 -1.59 -3.33 -15.63
N ASP A 237 -1.64 -3.42 -16.96
CA ASP A 237 -2.84 -3.81 -17.67
C ASP A 237 -3.33 -5.20 -17.27
N LYS A 238 -2.43 -6.17 -17.15
CA LYS A 238 -2.82 -7.54 -16.78
C LYS A 238 -3.17 -7.69 -15.30
N ILE A 239 -2.56 -6.90 -14.41
CA ILE A 239 -2.90 -6.89 -12.98
C ILE A 239 -4.27 -6.24 -12.75
N VAL A 240 -4.54 -5.12 -13.44
CA VAL A 240 -5.77 -4.34 -13.24
C VAL A 240 -6.93 -4.89 -14.08
N ASN A 241 -6.66 -5.34 -15.31
CA ASN A 241 -7.63 -5.89 -16.24
C ASN A 241 -7.29 -7.36 -16.52
N LYS A 242 -7.56 -8.24 -15.55
CA LYS A 242 -7.20 -9.67 -15.61
C LYS A 242 -7.71 -10.40 -16.86
N ASP A 243 -8.87 -9.99 -17.36
CA ASP A 243 -9.51 -10.54 -18.55
C ASP A 243 -9.15 -9.80 -19.86
N SER A 244 -8.15 -8.91 -19.83
CA SER A 244 -7.71 -8.19 -21.02
C SER A 244 -7.11 -9.15 -22.04
N ASP A 245 -7.74 -9.28 -23.21
CA ASP A 245 -7.22 -10.05 -24.35
C ASP A 245 -6.18 -9.26 -25.17
N LYS A 246 -5.84 -8.03 -24.75
CA LYS A 246 -4.87 -7.22 -25.48
C LYS A 246 -3.49 -7.91 -25.48
N ALA A 247 -2.90 -7.96 -26.66
CA ALA A 247 -1.52 -8.40 -26.83
C ALA A 247 -0.57 -7.43 -26.09
N ALA A 248 0.52 -7.97 -25.56
CA ALA A 248 1.55 -7.15 -24.94
C ALA A 248 2.22 -6.26 -25.99
N LEU A 249 2.43 -4.99 -25.64
CA LEU A 249 3.17 -4.03 -26.45
C LEU A 249 4.65 -4.45 -26.51
N ALA A 250 5.23 -4.44 -27.71
CA ALA A 250 6.61 -4.85 -27.93
C ALA A 250 7.61 -3.76 -27.49
N ASN A 251 8.74 -4.17 -26.92
CA ASN A 251 9.80 -3.28 -26.43
C ASN A 251 11.22 -3.86 -26.62
N ASN A 252 11.37 -4.78 -27.58
CA ASN A 252 12.60 -5.55 -27.86
C ASN A 252 13.66 -4.81 -28.69
N ASN A 253 13.33 -3.69 -29.32
CA ASN A 253 14.26 -2.87 -30.08
C ASN A 253 13.79 -1.40 -30.12
N LYS A 254 14.65 -0.49 -30.59
CA LYS A 254 14.38 0.95 -30.60
C LYS A 254 13.13 1.34 -31.41
N GLU A 255 12.92 0.71 -32.56
CA GLU A 255 11.74 0.98 -33.41
C GLU A 255 10.44 0.63 -32.68
N ASN A 256 10.37 -0.55 -32.08
CA ASN A 256 9.21 -0.98 -31.31
C ASN A 256 8.97 -0.11 -30.07
N ILE A 257 10.05 0.33 -29.40
CA ILE A 257 9.95 1.25 -28.27
C ILE A 257 9.32 2.58 -28.71
N ASN A 258 9.84 3.21 -29.75
CA ASN A 258 9.34 4.48 -30.26
C ASN A 258 7.87 4.39 -30.74
N ASN A 259 7.50 3.28 -31.37
CA ASN A 259 6.13 3.06 -31.85
C ASN A 259 5.13 2.84 -30.71
N ASN A 260 5.53 2.20 -29.60
CA ASN A 260 4.60 1.75 -28.55
C ASN A 260 4.59 2.61 -27.28
N ILE A 261 5.56 3.50 -27.06
CA ILE A 261 5.68 4.27 -25.81
C ILE A 261 4.47 5.17 -25.52
N LYS A 262 3.85 5.76 -26.55
CA LYS A 262 2.64 6.59 -26.39
C LYS A 262 1.44 5.75 -25.99
N ASP A 263 1.24 4.59 -26.63
CA ASP A 263 0.17 3.65 -26.30
C ASP A 263 0.35 3.08 -24.90
N ALA A 264 1.59 2.79 -24.50
CA ALA A 264 1.92 2.36 -23.14
C ALA A 264 1.56 3.44 -22.10
N ALA A 265 1.94 4.70 -22.35
CA ALA A 265 1.60 5.80 -21.46
C ALA A 265 0.08 6.03 -21.35
N LYS A 266 -0.65 5.90 -22.45
CA LYS A 266 -2.12 5.97 -22.47
C LYS A 266 -2.76 4.83 -21.68
N LEU A 267 -2.24 3.61 -21.82
CA LEU A 267 -2.73 2.45 -21.09
C LEU A 267 -2.49 2.58 -19.57
N ILE A 268 -1.30 3.05 -19.18
CA ILE A 268 -1.00 3.40 -17.78
C ILE A 268 -1.97 4.48 -17.29
N GLY A 269 -2.13 5.57 -18.04
CA GLY A 269 -3.04 6.66 -17.71
C GLY A 269 -4.48 6.19 -17.51
N SER A 270 -4.99 5.34 -18.40
CA SER A 270 -6.33 4.77 -18.33
C SER A 270 -6.52 3.85 -17.12
N ASN A 271 -5.52 3.03 -16.79
CA ASN A 271 -5.59 2.13 -15.64
C ASN A 271 -5.52 2.92 -14.32
N ILE A 272 -4.57 3.84 -14.17
CA ILE A 272 -4.45 4.68 -12.97
C ILE A 272 -5.66 5.60 -12.81
N SER A 273 -6.10 6.28 -13.88
CA SER A 273 -7.32 7.11 -13.82
C SER A 273 -8.55 6.27 -13.50
N GLY A 274 -8.65 5.05 -14.03
CA GLY A 274 -9.76 4.15 -13.71
C GLY A 274 -9.78 3.73 -12.24
N ILE A 275 -8.61 3.49 -11.64
CA ILE A 275 -8.44 3.23 -10.20
C ILE A 275 -8.85 4.46 -9.38
N PHE A 276 -8.38 5.65 -9.74
CA PHE A 276 -8.77 6.89 -9.04
C PHE A 276 -10.26 7.19 -9.14
N LYS A 277 -10.89 6.89 -10.29
CA LYS A 277 -12.34 7.00 -10.50
C LYS A 277 -13.13 5.82 -9.89
N LYS A 278 -12.46 4.88 -9.21
CA LYS A 278 -13.05 3.64 -8.63
C LYS A 278 -13.79 2.75 -9.64
N THR A 279 -13.53 2.93 -10.93
CA THR A 279 -14.06 2.09 -12.02
C THR A 279 -13.23 0.83 -12.27
N LYS A 280 -11.99 0.83 -11.75
CA LYS A 280 -11.06 -0.30 -11.73
C LYS A 280 -10.54 -0.45 -10.31
N SER A 281 -10.14 -1.67 -9.93
CA SER A 281 -9.51 -1.94 -8.64
C SER A 281 -8.15 -2.60 -8.86
N LEU A 282 -7.15 -2.18 -8.09
CA LEU A 282 -5.89 -2.90 -8.02
C LEU A 282 -6.05 -4.03 -6.98
N SER A 283 -6.15 -5.27 -7.45
CA SER A 283 -6.18 -6.45 -6.58
C SER A 283 -5.10 -7.42 -7.03
N LEU A 284 -4.00 -7.44 -6.28
CA LEU A 284 -2.88 -8.34 -6.56
C LEU A 284 -3.12 -9.68 -5.86
N ASP A 285 -3.22 -10.73 -6.66
CA ASP A 285 -3.25 -12.12 -6.24
C ASP A 285 -1.97 -12.79 -6.74
N ILE A 286 -1.08 -13.12 -5.82
CA ILE A 286 0.22 -13.74 -6.12
C ILE A 286 0.05 -15.03 -6.94
N LEU A 287 -1.05 -15.78 -6.75
CA LEU A 287 -1.27 -17.04 -7.46
C LEU A 287 -1.53 -16.83 -8.95
N THR A 288 -2.10 -15.68 -9.34
CA THR A 288 -2.47 -15.40 -10.73
C THR A 288 -1.59 -14.33 -11.38
N ASP A 289 -1.07 -13.40 -10.58
CA ASP A 289 -0.43 -12.18 -11.05
C ASP A 289 1.11 -12.21 -10.98
N ALA A 290 1.72 -13.21 -10.32
CA ALA A 290 3.19 -13.28 -10.17
C ALA A 290 3.96 -13.23 -11.49
N LYS A 291 3.39 -13.79 -12.56
CA LYS A 291 3.95 -13.74 -13.92
C LYS A 291 4.03 -12.33 -14.53
N TYR A 292 3.30 -11.37 -13.98
CA TYR A 292 3.31 -9.97 -14.44
C TYR A 292 4.23 -9.07 -13.60
N ILE A 293 4.71 -9.54 -12.44
CA ILE A 293 5.64 -8.80 -11.58
C ILE A 293 6.98 -8.44 -12.27
N PRO A 294 7.59 -9.28 -13.13
CA PRO A 294 8.89 -8.97 -13.73
C PRO A 294 8.94 -7.63 -14.47
N GLY A 295 7.87 -7.26 -15.19
CA GLY A 295 7.81 -5.97 -15.90
C GLY A 295 7.78 -4.76 -14.95
N VAL A 296 7.14 -4.88 -13.78
CA VAL A 296 7.17 -3.86 -12.73
C VAL A 296 8.57 -3.73 -12.14
N LEU A 297 9.23 -4.85 -11.87
CA LEU A 297 10.60 -4.87 -11.33
C LEU A 297 11.62 -4.30 -12.32
N TYR A 298 11.48 -4.62 -13.61
CA TYR A 298 12.32 -4.05 -14.66
C TYR A 298 12.23 -2.53 -14.68
N PHE A 299 11.00 -1.97 -14.65
CA PHE A 299 10.78 -0.53 -14.54
C PHE A 299 11.43 0.11 -13.31
N LEU A 300 11.15 -0.43 -12.11
CA LEU A 300 11.70 0.12 -10.87
C LEU A 300 13.23 0.07 -10.87
N ARG A 301 13.82 -1.05 -11.28
CA ARG A 301 15.27 -1.21 -11.37
C ARG A 301 15.87 -0.22 -12.37
N THR A 302 15.29 -0.08 -13.55
CA THR A 302 15.83 0.82 -14.59
C THR A 302 15.78 2.28 -14.15
N LEU A 303 14.71 2.70 -13.47
CA LEU A 303 14.64 4.03 -12.87
C LEU A 303 15.75 4.24 -11.82
N LEU A 304 15.97 3.26 -10.94
CA LEU A 304 17.00 3.31 -9.91
C LEU A 304 18.41 3.35 -10.51
N VAL A 305 18.70 2.52 -11.52
CA VAL A 305 19.97 2.51 -12.26
C VAL A 305 20.21 3.85 -12.97
N TYR A 306 19.18 4.44 -13.57
CA TYR A 306 19.27 5.77 -14.18
C TYR A 306 19.57 6.86 -13.14
N LEU A 307 18.84 6.90 -12.02
CA LEU A 307 19.09 7.89 -10.97
C LEU A 307 20.48 7.74 -10.34
N ASN A 308 20.93 6.49 -10.16
CA ASN A 308 22.26 6.16 -9.63
C ASN A 308 23.41 6.59 -10.57
N SER A 309 23.12 6.84 -11.86
CA SER A 309 24.13 7.32 -12.81
C SER A 309 24.55 8.77 -12.57
N PHE A 310 23.76 9.55 -11.83
CA PHE A 310 24.13 10.91 -11.43
C PHE A 310 24.97 10.88 -10.15
N LYS A 311 26.01 11.73 -10.11
CA LYS A 311 26.79 11.91 -8.87
C LYS A 311 25.96 12.65 -7.82
N LEU A 312 26.06 12.25 -6.56
CA LEU A 312 25.40 12.86 -5.39
C LEU A 312 25.42 14.40 -5.44
N LYS A 313 26.62 14.99 -5.58
CA LYS A 313 26.80 16.45 -5.64
C LYS A 313 25.98 17.13 -6.74
N THR A 314 25.81 16.45 -7.88
CA THR A 314 25.01 16.96 -9.02
C THR A 314 23.53 17.05 -8.68
N LEU A 315 23.03 16.09 -7.89
CA LEU A 315 21.64 16.07 -7.47
C LEU A 315 21.37 16.98 -6.28
N THR A 316 22.36 17.21 -5.40
CA THR A 316 22.16 17.98 -4.16
C THR A 316 22.58 19.44 -4.23
N ASN A 317 23.79 19.71 -4.72
CA ASN A 317 24.46 21.01 -4.56
C ASN A 317 24.65 21.77 -5.88
N ASP A 318 24.99 21.07 -6.95
CA ASP A 318 25.21 21.69 -8.26
C ASP A 318 23.87 21.93 -8.97
N LYS A 319 23.82 22.93 -9.87
CA LYS A 319 22.66 23.15 -10.74
C LYS A 319 22.76 22.18 -11.92
N LEU A 320 21.94 21.14 -11.92
CA LEU A 320 21.81 20.26 -13.07
C LEU A 320 21.26 21.06 -14.26
N SER A 321 21.85 20.89 -15.44
CA SER A 321 21.36 21.53 -16.68
C SER A 321 20.66 20.52 -17.59
N ILE A 322 19.88 21.00 -18.56
CA ILE A 322 19.20 20.13 -19.53
C ILE A 322 20.21 19.40 -20.44
N VAL A 323 21.38 20.00 -20.65
CA VAL A 323 22.50 19.40 -21.39
C VAL A 323 23.09 18.23 -20.60
N ASP A 324 23.23 18.36 -19.28
CA ASP A 324 23.70 17.27 -18.43
C ASP A 324 22.71 16.09 -18.43
N ILE A 325 21.42 16.40 -18.37
CA ILE A 325 20.34 15.40 -18.47
C ILE A 325 20.39 14.69 -19.82
N ASP A 326 20.54 15.44 -20.92
CA ASP A 326 20.61 14.86 -22.26
C ASP A 326 21.81 13.95 -22.45
N LYS A 327 22.98 14.41 -21.97
CA LYS A 327 24.22 13.63 -21.97
C LYS A 327 24.04 12.32 -21.23
N GLN A 328 23.35 12.33 -20.09
CA GLN A 328 23.12 11.11 -19.33
C GLN A 328 22.09 10.19 -20.01
N ARG A 329 21.00 10.74 -20.54
CA ARG A 329 19.92 9.97 -21.21
C ARG A 329 20.39 9.29 -22.49
N THR A 330 21.27 9.94 -23.25
CA THR A 330 21.81 9.41 -24.51
C THR A 330 23.03 8.51 -24.32
N ALA A 331 23.59 8.45 -23.11
CA ALA A 331 24.69 7.52 -22.81
C ALA A 331 24.20 6.07 -22.85
N THR A 332 25.02 5.20 -23.44
CA THR A 332 24.82 3.75 -23.41
C THR A 332 25.07 3.22 -22.00
N ILE A 333 24.16 2.37 -21.51
CA ILE A 333 24.28 1.75 -20.19
C ILE A 333 25.45 0.76 -20.22
N LYS A 334 26.31 0.77 -19.21
CA LYS A 334 27.39 -0.22 -19.10
C LYS A 334 27.03 -1.31 -18.12
N GLN A 335 27.73 -2.43 -18.19
CA GLN A 335 27.46 -3.56 -17.32
C GLN A 335 27.70 -3.21 -15.84
N GLU A 336 28.76 -2.44 -15.57
CA GLU A 336 29.06 -1.93 -14.23
C GLU A 336 28.01 -0.97 -13.67
N ASP A 337 27.15 -0.40 -14.52
CA ASP A 337 26.09 0.52 -14.11
C ASP A 337 24.83 -0.21 -13.60
N ASN A 338 24.73 -1.55 -13.75
CA ASN A 338 23.59 -2.35 -13.26
C ASN A 338 23.62 -2.54 -11.73
N VAL A 339 23.76 -1.43 -11.01
CA VAL A 339 23.92 -1.35 -9.56
C VAL A 339 23.09 -0.23 -8.96
N LEU A 340 22.89 -0.29 -7.65
CA LEU A 340 22.25 0.74 -6.85
C LEU A 340 23.10 1.07 -5.63
N ASP A 341 23.56 2.32 -5.52
CA ASP A 341 24.15 2.83 -4.28
C ASP A 341 23.05 3.36 -3.37
N LEU A 342 22.65 2.57 -2.38
CA LEU A 342 21.58 2.93 -1.45
C LEU A 342 21.96 4.16 -0.61
N LYS A 343 23.23 4.31 -0.26
CA LYS A 343 23.71 5.43 0.56
C LYS A 343 23.56 6.74 -0.20
N ASN A 344 23.99 6.79 -1.45
CA ASN A 344 23.82 7.98 -2.29
C ASN A 344 22.35 8.39 -2.42
N ILE A 345 21.44 7.44 -2.63
CA ILE A 345 20.00 7.74 -2.71
C ILE A 345 19.47 8.29 -1.39
N VAL A 346 19.80 7.64 -0.28
CA VAL A 346 19.35 8.10 1.05
C VAL A 346 19.93 9.48 1.38
N ASP A 347 21.17 9.79 0.97
CA ASP A 347 21.77 11.11 1.15
C ASP A 347 21.10 12.20 0.31
N VAL A 348 20.74 11.90 -0.95
CA VAL A 348 19.93 12.82 -1.79
C VAL A 348 18.58 13.07 -1.14
N LEU A 349 17.88 12.00 -0.71
CA LEU A 349 16.57 12.11 -0.09
C LEU A 349 16.64 12.84 1.26
N SER A 350 17.66 12.60 2.06
CA SER A 350 17.87 13.29 3.34
C SER A 350 18.08 14.78 3.14
N THR A 351 18.89 15.17 2.15
CA THR A 351 19.06 16.58 1.78
C THR A 351 17.72 17.23 1.38
N LEU A 352 16.88 16.49 0.65
CA LEU A 352 15.53 16.95 0.26
C LEU A 352 14.58 17.06 1.47
N THR A 353 14.57 16.09 2.38
CA THR A 353 13.56 16.00 3.44
C THR A 353 13.95 16.74 4.71
N GLU A 354 15.22 16.74 5.09
CA GLU A 354 15.73 17.42 6.29
C GLU A 354 15.96 18.91 6.01
N ASP A 355 16.52 19.22 4.83
CA ASP A 355 16.68 20.59 4.32
C ASP A 355 17.36 21.53 5.33
N THR A 356 18.39 21.03 6.02
CA THR A 356 19.15 21.77 7.03
C THR A 356 19.89 22.97 6.43
N ASP A 357 20.38 22.80 5.19
CA ASP A 357 21.19 23.79 4.48
C ASP A 357 20.36 24.66 3.49
N GLY A 358 19.03 24.51 3.47
CA GLY A 358 18.15 25.23 2.54
C GLY A 358 18.23 24.75 1.09
N ASN A 359 18.83 23.58 0.85
CA ASN A 359 19.04 23.02 -0.50
C ASN A 359 17.88 22.15 -1.00
N GLY A 360 16.87 21.84 -0.18
CA GLY A 360 15.81 20.90 -0.52
C GLY A 360 15.03 21.28 -1.79
N GLY A 361 14.77 22.57 -2.01
CA GLY A 361 14.16 23.05 -3.25
C GLY A 361 15.03 22.80 -4.49
N THR A 362 16.35 23.01 -4.37
CA THR A 362 17.32 22.71 -5.43
C THR A 362 17.36 21.20 -5.72
N VAL A 363 17.36 20.37 -4.68
CA VAL A 363 17.33 18.90 -4.83
C VAL A 363 16.05 18.46 -5.53
N LEU A 364 14.88 18.97 -5.11
CA LEU A 364 13.61 18.69 -5.77
C LEU A 364 13.65 19.07 -7.24
N LYS A 365 14.18 20.25 -7.55
CA LYS A 365 14.34 20.74 -8.91
C LYS A 365 15.24 19.84 -9.75
N ASN A 366 16.38 19.40 -9.21
CA ASN A 366 17.29 18.50 -9.89
C ASN A 366 16.66 17.12 -10.15
N LEU A 367 15.94 16.56 -9.17
CA LEU A 367 15.22 15.29 -9.30
C LEU A 367 14.09 15.36 -10.34
N ILE A 368 13.26 16.41 -10.28
CA ILE A 368 12.23 16.66 -11.30
C ILE A 368 12.87 16.84 -12.68
N GLY A 369 14.00 17.55 -12.76
CA GLY A 369 14.77 17.70 -13.99
C GLY A 369 15.19 16.35 -14.58
N ALA A 370 15.93 15.55 -13.81
CA ALA A 370 16.42 14.24 -14.25
C ALA A 370 15.26 13.35 -14.75
N ILE A 371 14.16 13.30 -14.00
CA ILE A 371 13.04 12.38 -14.27
C ILE A 371 12.12 12.89 -15.39
N LEU A 372 11.82 14.20 -15.43
CA LEU A 372 10.71 14.76 -16.18
C LEU A 372 11.11 15.81 -17.24
N ALA A 373 12.29 16.42 -17.15
CA ALA A 373 12.69 17.37 -18.20
C ALA A 373 12.80 16.64 -19.55
N THR A 374 12.49 17.36 -20.62
CA THR A 374 12.55 16.84 -21.99
C THR A 374 13.58 17.64 -22.79
N PRO A 375 14.81 17.13 -22.98
CA PRO A 375 15.78 17.75 -23.89
C PRO A 375 15.28 17.70 -25.33
N GLY A 376 15.70 18.65 -26.16
CA GLY A 376 15.42 18.61 -27.61
C GLY A 376 16.18 17.48 -28.33
N ASP A 377 15.61 16.88 -29.38
CA ASP A 377 16.22 15.73 -30.05
C ASP A 377 17.53 16.07 -30.79
N LYS A 378 17.56 17.19 -31.51
CA LYS A 378 18.72 17.62 -32.33
C LYS A 378 19.74 18.43 -31.53
N THR A 379 19.25 19.33 -30.69
CA THR A 379 20.06 20.15 -29.79
C THR A 379 19.31 20.23 -28.46
N PRO A 380 19.97 19.93 -27.33
CA PRO A 380 19.31 19.91 -26.02
C PRO A 380 18.60 21.23 -25.70
N ASP A 381 19.18 22.34 -26.18
CA ASP A 381 18.72 23.71 -25.95
C ASP A 381 17.80 24.31 -27.01
N ASP A 382 17.26 23.52 -27.95
CA ASP A 382 16.29 24.02 -28.93
C ASP A 382 14.84 23.96 -28.44
N ALA A 383 14.41 25.08 -27.86
CA ALA A 383 13.05 25.33 -27.40
C ALA A 383 11.98 25.29 -28.51
N LYS A 384 12.36 25.41 -29.80
CA LYS A 384 11.40 25.41 -30.92
C LYS A 384 10.86 24.02 -31.25
N ALA A 385 11.44 22.96 -30.68
CA ALA A 385 11.02 21.58 -30.91
C ALA A 385 9.67 21.24 -30.23
N LEU A 386 9.20 22.06 -29.28
CA LEU A 386 7.97 21.82 -28.51
C LEU A 386 6.91 22.84 -28.94
N GLY A 387 6.14 22.53 -29.99
CA GLY A 387 5.01 23.35 -30.41
C GLY A 387 3.83 23.25 -29.44
N LEU A 388 3.29 24.39 -28.99
CA LEU A 388 2.19 24.45 -27.99
C LEU A 388 0.90 23.73 -28.42
N ASN A 389 0.66 23.66 -29.73
CA ASN A 389 -0.58 23.14 -30.34
C ASN A 389 -0.40 21.77 -31.02
N THR A 390 0.82 21.22 -31.03
CA THR A 390 1.14 19.94 -31.67
C THR A 390 1.68 18.97 -30.62
N PRO A 391 1.36 17.67 -30.70
CA PRO A 391 1.96 16.67 -29.80
C PRO A 391 3.47 16.58 -30.01
N TYR A 392 4.20 16.18 -28.96
CA TYR A 392 5.63 15.90 -29.10
C TYR A 392 5.85 14.69 -30.03
N THR A 393 6.78 14.82 -30.97
CA THR A 393 7.12 13.76 -31.94
C THR A 393 8.55 13.28 -31.82
N GLY A 394 9.28 13.73 -30.80
CA GLY A 394 10.66 13.31 -30.55
C GLY A 394 10.79 11.95 -29.91
N GLU A 395 12.02 11.49 -29.72
CA GLU A 395 12.33 10.17 -29.13
C GLU A 395 12.58 10.24 -27.61
N LYS A 396 12.84 11.44 -27.08
CA LYS A 396 13.14 11.67 -25.65
C LYS A 396 11.87 11.75 -24.80
N HIS A 397 11.17 10.62 -24.67
CA HIS A 397 9.92 10.48 -23.95
C HIS A 397 10.09 10.54 -22.43
N GLY A 398 10.92 9.66 -21.86
CA GLY A 398 11.08 9.44 -20.42
C GLY A 398 9.76 9.30 -19.66
N LEU A 399 9.81 9.58 -18.35
CA LEU A 399 8.63 9.54 -17.48
C LEU A 399 7.62 10.66 -17.74
N MET A 400 8.02 11.72 -18.47
CA MET A 400 7.11 12.78 -18.88
C MET A 400 5.90 12.23 -19.66
N THR A 401 6.14 11.28 -20.57
CA THR A 401 5.06 10.68 -21.37
C THR A 401 4.02 9.98 -20.48
N VAL A 402 4.43 9.32 -19.40
CA VAL A 402 3.50 8.70 -18.43
C VAL A 402 2.64 9.75 -17.73
N ILE A 403 3.25 10.86 -17.27
CA ILE A 403 2.52 11.96 -16.64
C ILE A 403 1.53 12.60 -17.62
N THR A 404 1.92 12.77 -18.88
CA THR A 404 1.06 13.35 -19.92
C THR A 404 -0.10 12.44 -20.29
N GLY A 405 0.12 11.13 -20.36
CA GLY A 405 -0.93 10.13 -20.60
C GLY A 405 -1.94 10.12 -19.46
N LEU A 406 -1.46 10.13 -18.20
CA LEU A 406 -2.34 10.26 -17.03
C LEU A 406 -3.15 11.56 -17.09
N LEU A 407 -2.50 12.72 -17.27
CA LEU A 407 -3.21 13.99 -17.27
C LEU A 407 -4.24 14.08 -18.42
N SER A 408 -3.92 13.57 -19.60
CA SER A 408 -4.85 13.56 -20.74
C SER A 408 -6.11 12.74 -20.45
N GLU A 409 -5.96 11.56 -19.82
CA GLU A 409 -7.09 10.71 -19.40
C GLU A 409 -7.92 11.35 -18.26
N MET A 410 -7.27 12.13 -17.40
CA MET A 410 -7.95 12.87 -16.34
C MET A 410 -8.72 14.09 -16.86
N LEU A 411 -8.16 14.80 -17.85
CA LEU A 411 -8.79 15.96 -18.49
C LEU A 411 -9.80 15.58 -19.58
N GLY A 412 -9.89 14.29 -19.93
CA GLY A 412 -10.84 13.77 -20.92
C GLY A 412 -10.42 13.98 -22.38
N GLY A 413 -9.15 14.31 -22.62
CA GLY A 413 -8.61 14.52 -23.97
C GLY A 413 -7.15 14.96 -23.98
N GLU A 414 -6.52 14.82 -25.14
CA GLU A 414 -5.11 15.19 -25.38
C GLU A 414 -4.93 16.69 -25.66
N ASN A 415 -6.03 17.43 -25.82
CA ASN A 415 -6.03 18.86 -26.13
C ASN A 415 -6.95 19.62 -25.17
N LEU A 416 -6.50 20.79 -24.73
CA LEU A 416 -7.23 21.74 -23.90
C LEU A 416 -7.65 22.94 -24.73
N GLN A 417 -8.89 23.37 -24.55
CA GLN A 417 -9.40 24.58 -25.18
C GLN A 417 -9.22 25.76 -24.23
N ALA A 418 -8.38 26.72 -24.62
CA ALA A 418 -8.07 27.93 -23.85
C ALA A 418 -8.49 29.16 -24.67
N GLY A 419 -9.77 29.51 -24.61
CA GLY A 419 -10.35 30.55 -25.46
C GLY A 419 -10.26 30.16 -26.96
N PRO A 420 -9.69 31.00 -27.84
CA PRO A 420 -9.53 30.67 -29.27
C PRO A 420 -8.35 29.72 -29.55
N ALA A 421 -7.53 29.39 -28.56
CA ALA A 421 -6.35 28.54 -28.73
C ALA A 421 -6.61 27.09 -28.31
N THR A 422 -6.03 26.16 -29.07
CA THR A 422 -5.95 24.73 -28.70
C THR A 422 -4.54 24.44 -28.22
N ILE A 423 -4.43 23.94 -26.99
CA ILE A 423 -3.16 23.60 -26.35
C ILE A 423 -3.08 22.08 -26.25
N ASN A 424 -2.01 21.47 -26.75
CA ASN A 424 -1.78 20.04 -26.56
C ASN A 424 -1.23 19.77 -25.14
N VAL A 425 -1.83 18.81 -24.42
CA VAL A 425 -1.50 18.52 -23.01
C VAL A 425 -0.05 18.07 -22.84
N ASP A 426 0.45 17.23 -23.75
CA ASP A 426 1.81 16.69 -23.71
C ASP A 426 2.86 17.79 -23.92
N SER A 427 2.71 18.60 -24.96
CA SER A 427 3.60 19.75 -25.20
C SER A 427 3.52 20.80 -24.10
N PHE A 428 2.32 21.10 -23.60
CA PHE A 428 2.12 22.00 -22.47
C PHE A 428 2.93 21.56 -21.24
N LEU A 429 2.81 20.30 -20.83
CA LEU A 429 3.50 19.78 -19.65
C LEU A 429 5.02 19.77 -19.82
N ARG A 430 5.52 19.36 -20.99
CA ARG A 430 6.97 19.40 -21.29
C ARG A 430 7.52 20.81 -21.17
N ILE A 431 6.82 21.79 -21.76
CA ILE A 431 7.20 23.20 -21.71
C ILE A 431 7.14 23.73 -20.27
N PHE A 432 6.06 23.42 -19.55
CA PHE A 432 5.85 23.83 -18.17
C PHE A 432 6.95 23.31 -17.23
N ILE A 433 7.29 22.02 -17.34
CA ILE A 433 8.33 21.39 -16.51
C ILE A 433 9.73 21.89 -16.89
N ASN A 434 10.05 21.99 -18.17
CA ASN A 434 11.32 22.57 -18.62
C ASN A 434 11.48 24.01 -18.12
N TRP A 435 10.40 24.83 -18.18
CA TRP A 435 10.40 26.18 -17.62
C TRP A 435 10.67 26.20 -16.11
N GLY A 436 10.05 25.28 -15.36
CA GLY A 436 10.28 25.10 -13.92
C GLY A 436 11.69 24.68 -13.58
N PHE A 437 12.32 23.92 -14.48
CA PHE A 437 13.73 23.55 -14.37
C PHE A 437 14.68 24.71 -14.73
N GLY A 438 14.19 25.80 -15.30
CA GLY A 438 14.97 26.99 -15.65
C GLY A 438 15.43 27.04 -17.09
N TYR A 439 14.84 26.20 -17.95
CA TYR A 439 15.06 26.22 -19.39
C TYR A 439 14.53 27.50 -20.03
N ASN A 440 15.24 28.01 -21.04
CA ASN A 440 14.89 29.27 -21.69
C ASN A 440 14.07 29.01 -22.95
N SER A 441 12.79 29.38 -22.95
CA SER A 441 11.92 29.30 -24.12
C SER A 441 10.99 30.52 -24.18
N SER A 442 10.96 31.21 -25.33
CA SER A 442 10.03 32.32 -25.58
C SER A 442 8.57 31.86 -25.57
N ASP A 443 8.33 30.63 -26.02
CA ASP A 443 7.00 30.02 -26.09
C ASP A 443 6.54 29.64 -24.68
N ALA A 444 7.46 29.17 -23.83
CA ALA A 444 7.20 28.95 -22.41
C ALA A 444 6.84 30.26 -21.68
N ALA A 445 7.63 31.32 -21.87
CA ALA A 445 7.37 32.61 -21.23
C ALA A 445 5.98 33.15 -21.61
N SER A 446 5.63 33.05 -22.90
CA SER A 446 4.34 33.50 -23.43
C SER A 446 3.18 32.65 -22.92
N LEU A 447 3.31 31.32 -22.93
CA LEU A 447 2.31 30.39 -22.41
C LEU A 447 2.06 30.61 -20.91
N ILE A 448 3.13 30.64 -20.11
CA ILE A 448 3.04 30.78 -18.64
C ILE A 448 2.45 32.15 -18.27
N GLY A 449 2.82 33.20 -18.98
CA GLY A 449 2.22 34.52 -18.83
C GLY A 449 0.72 34.53 -19.16
N ALA A 450 0.30 33.80 -20.20
CA ALA A 450 -1.09 33.73 -20.62
C ALA A 450 -1.95 32.82 -19.73
N LEU A 451 -1.40 31.71 -19.17
CA LEU A 451 -2.14 30.66 -18.45
C LEU A 451 -3.08 31.18 -17.37
N TYR A 452 -2.61 32.14 -16.58
CA TYR A 452 -3.42 32.74 -15.52
C TYR A 452 -4.59 33.57 -16.06
N SER A 453 -4.40 34.22 -17.21
CA SER A 453 -5.40 35.09 -17.84
C SER A 453 -6.60 34.31 -18.39
N PHE A 454 -6.43 33.02 -18.70
CA PHE A 454 -7.51 32.14 -19.17
C PHE A 454 -7.92 31.07 -18.16
N LYS A 455 -7.55 31.23 -16.88
CA LYS A 455 -7.86 30.25 -15.81
C LYS A 455 -9.34 29.86 -15.74
N ASP A 456 -10.25 30.78 -16.06
CA ASP A 456 -11.70 30.54 -16.00
C ASP A 456 -12.24 29.68 -17.14
N SER A 457 -11.45 29.51 -18.21
CA SER A 457 -11.74 28.60 -19.32
C SER A 457 -11.06 27.23 -19.16
N LEU A 458 -10.27 27.03 -18.10
CA LEU A 458 -9.61 25.76 -17.82
C LEU A 458 -10.53 24.80 -17.05
N PRO A 459 -10.30 23.49 -17.15
CA PRO A 459 -10.96 22.49 -16.30
C PRO A 459 -10.81 22.81 -14.82
N ASP A 460 -11.82 22.45 -14.01
CA ASP A 460 -11.94 22.85 -12.60
C ASP A 460 -10.69 22.58 -11.76
N MET A 461 -9.97 21.49 -12.03
CA MET A 461 -8.72 21.17 -11.36
C MET A 461 -7.63 22.23 -11.61
N LEU A 462 -7.36 22.56 -12.87
CA LEU A 462 -6.36 23.56 -13.26
C LEU A 462 -6.80 24.96 -12.84
N LYS A 463 -8.10 25.26 -12.96
CA LYS A 463 -8.70 26.50 -12.48
C LYS A 463 -8.50 26.67 -10.97
N SER A 464 -8.77 25.63 -10.18
CA SER A 464 -8.60 25.64 -8.72
C SER A 464 -7.13 25.83 -8.34
N PHE A 465 -6.22 25.09 -9.00
CA PHE A 465 -4.78 25.26 -8.80
C PHE A 465 -4.30 26.70 -9.04
N LEU A 466 -4.67 27.30 -10.18
CA LEU A 466 -4.29 28.68 -10.50
C LEU A 466 -4.95 29.70 -9.56
N THR A 467 -6.20 29.47 -9.18
CA THR A 467 -6.94 30.36 -8.26
C THR A 467 -6.29 30.38 -6.88
N ASN A 468 -5.87 29.22 -6.38
CA ASN A 468 -5.22 29.09 -5.06
C ASN A 468 -3.85 29.77 -5.00
N ILE A 469 -3.09 29.79 -6.11
CA ILE A 469 -1.82 30.52 -6.18
C ILE A 469 -2.06 32.04 -6.15
N GLY A 470 -3.04 32.53 -6.91
CA GLY A 470 -3.31 33.96 -7.06
C GLY A 470 -2.35 34.65 -8.05
N GLU A 471 -2.78 35.79 -8.59
CA GLU A 471 -2.10 36.45 -9.72
C GLU A 471 -0.71 36.98 -9.36
N ALA A 472 -0.57 37.56 -8.17
CA ALA A 472 0.69 38.14 -7.70
C ALA A 472 1.78 37.07 -7.56
N ASP A 473 1.47 35.96 -6.89
CA ASP A 473 2.41 34.85 -6.70
C ASP A 473 2.67 34.11 -8.02
N TRP A 474 1.68 34.02 -8.91
CA TRP A 474 1.87 33.48 -10.27
C TRP A 474 2.91 34.29 -11.03
N LYS A 475 2.76 35.61 -11.12
CA LYS A 475 3.71 36.49 -11.82
C LYS A 475 5.12 36.41 -11.22
N ALA A 476 5.23 36.43 -9.89
CA ALA A 476 6.52 36.44 -9.20
C ALA A 476 7.27 35.10 -9.24
N ASN A 477 6.55 33.97 -9.23
CA ASN A 477 7.17 32.64 -9.05
C ASN A 477 7.03 31.71 -10.25
N PHE A 478 5.94 31.82 -11.02
CA PHE A 478 5.71 31.03 -12.23
C PHE A 478 6.14 31.82 -13.47
N GLY A 479 5.93 33.14 -13.50
CA GLY A 479 6.35 34.02 -14.59
C GLY A 479 7.87 34.12 -14.80
N GLU A 480 8.67 33.63 -13.85
CA GLU A 480 10.12 33.55 -13.94
C GLU A 480 10.59 32.09 -14.02
N LYS A 481 11.40 31.77 -15.03
CA LYS A 481 11.96 30.43 -15.23
C LYS A 481 12.74 29.97 -14.00
N GLY A 482 12.59 28.70 -13.64
CA GLY A 482 13.39 28.09 -12.58
C GLY A 482 12.91 28.36 -11.15
N LYS A 483 11.89 29.20 -10.93
CA LYS A 483 11.43 29.59 -9.59
C LYS A 483 10.29 28.75 -9.05
N PHE A 484 9.33 28.35 -9.88
CA PHE A 484 8.09 27.77 -9.34
C PHE A 484 8.28 26.45 -8.59
N ILE A 485 9.27 25.62 -8.97
CA ILE A 485 9.53 24.35 -8.25
C ILE A 485 9.95 24.64 -6.81
N ASN A 486 10.82 25.64 -6.60
CA ASN A 486 11.22 26.09 -5.26
C ASN A 486 10.05 26.72 -4.49
N TYR A 487 9.16 27.43 -5.20
CA TYR A 487 7.93 27.94 -4.61
C TYR A 487 7.00 26.80 -4.15
N LEU A 488 6.76 25.78 -4.97
CA LEU A 488 5.97 24.59 -4.59
C LEU A 488 6.61 23.82 -3.43
N TYR A 489 7.95 23.82 -3.36
CA TYR A 489 8.67 23.18 -2.27
C TYR A 489 8.42 23.84 -0.91
N SER A 490 8.27 25.16 -0.87
CA SER A 490 8.25 25.96 0.36
C SER A 490 6.91 26.60 0.70
N SER A 491 6.00 26.76 -0.28
CA SER A 491 4.72 27.46 -0.13
C SER A 491 3.53 26.48 -0.10
N ASP A 492 2.64 26.68 0.86
CA ASP A 492 1.42 25.87 0.99
C ASP A 492 0.27 26.34 0.09
N LYS A 493 0.36 27.55 -0.48
CA LYS A 493 -0.75 28.19 -1.18
C LYS A 493 -1.22 27.42 -2.42
N ALA A 494 -0.31 26.80 -3.17
CA ALA A 494 -0.66 26.17 -4.45
C ALA A 494 -1.41 24.83 -4.29
N LEU A 495 -0.94 23.99 -3.36
CA LEU A 495 -1.40 22.60 -3.21
C LEU A 495 -2.21 22.38 -1.92
N GLY A 496 -2.38 23.41 -1.09
CA GLY A 496 -2.89 23.30 0.28
C GLY A 496 -1.83 22.87 1.31
N ALA A 497 -0.67 22.38 0.83
CA ALA A 497 0.53 22.09 1.61
C ALA A 497 1.75 22.13 0.68
N SER A 498 2.87 22.67 1.17
CA SER A 498 4.16 22.68 0.47
C SER A 498 4.72 21.27 0.38
N VAL A 499 5.52 20.97 -0.66
CA VAL A 499 6.16 19.65 -0.78
C VAL A 499 7.00 19.33 0.46
N LYS A 500 7.68 20.33 1.05
CA LYS A 500 8.38 20.16 2.32
C LYS A 500 7.46 19.65 3.43
N LYS A 501 6.29 20.25 3.62
CA LYS A 501 5.31 19.76 4.61
C LYS A 501 4.77 18.37 4.26
N LEU A 502 4.56 18.05 2.98
CA LEU A 502 4.12 16.72 2.56
C LEU A 502 5.15 15.63 2.90
N LEU A 503 6.44 15.94 2.80
CA LEU A 503 7.52 15.02 3.18
C LEU A 503 7.64 14.85 4.71
N GLN A 504 7.20 15.86 5.48
CA GLN A 504 7.27 15.89 6.94
C GLN A 504 6.03 15.32 7.63
N ASN A 505 4.88 15.37 6.97
CA ASN A 505 3.62 14.82 7.47
C ASN A 505 3.51 13.32 7.18
N PRO A 506 2.64 12.59 7.90
CA PRO A 506 2.33 11.20 7.59
C PRO A 506 1.95 11.01 6.11
N ILE A 507 2.46 9.94 5.48
CA ILE A 507 2.19 9.63 4.06
C ILE A 507 0.68 9.55 3.78
N GLY A 508 -0.10 9.03 4.73
CA GLY A 508 -1.56 8.94 4.62
C GLY A 508 -2.28 10.28 4.51
N ASP A 509 -1.66 11.40 4.91
CA ASP A 509 -2.25 12.73 4.78
C ASP A 509 -2.09 13.32 3.37
N ILE A 510 -1.13 12.81 2.58
CA ILE A 510 -0.98 13.18 1.17
C ILE A 510 -2.26 12.84 0.40
N LEU A 511 -2.86 11.67 0.68
CA LEU A 511 -4.09 11.23 0.02
C LEU A 511 -5.32 12.11 0.35
N LYS A 512 -5.24 12.93 1.41
CA LYS A 512 -6.33 13.80 1.88
C LYS A 512 -6.22 15.24 1.37
N LEU A 513 -5.20 15.56 0.57
CA LEU A 513 -5.00 16.93 0.08
C LEU A 513 -6.19 17.37 -0.79
N PRO A 514 -6.65 18.63 -0.70
CA PRO A 514 -7.82 19.13 -1.43
C PRO A 514 -7.75 18.85 -2.94
N LEU A 515 -6.58 19.09 -3.55
CA LEU A 515 -6.36 18.83 -4.98
C LEU A 515 -6.52 17.33 -5.31
N LEU A 516 -5.92 16.45 -4.51
CA LEU A 516 -6.01 15.00 -4.68
C LEU A 516 -7.40 14.46 -4.35
N SER A 517 -8.11 15.02 -3.37
CA SER A 517 -9.48 14.62 -3.05
C SER A 517 -10.46 14.95 -4.18
N SER A 518 -10.27 16.08 -4.87
CA SER A 518 -11.03 16.42 -6.08
C SER A 518 -10.69 15.51 -7.27
N LEU A 519 -9.43 15.07 -7.38
CA LEU A 519 -8.91 14.15 -8.41
C LEU A 519 -9.38 12.69 -8.20
N LEU A 520 -9.45 12.24 -6.95
CA LEU A 520 -9.84 10.88 -6.55
C LEU A 520 -11.35 10.63 -6.62
N GLY A 521 -12.08 11.51 -7.32
CA GLY A 521 -13.53 11.44 -7.37
C GLY A 521 -14.12 11.55 -5.97
N GLY A 522 -13.82 12.65 -5.28
CA GLY A 522 -14.59 13.11 -4.12
C GLY A 522 -16.03 13.43 -4.52
N SER A 523 -16.73 12.53 -5.21
CA SER A 523 -18.17 12.43 -5.10
C SER A 523 -18.44 12.11 -3.64
N ALA A 524 -19.20 12.98 -3.00
CA ALA A 524 -19.78 12.77 -1.68
C ALA A 524 -20.63 11.48 -1.57
N ASP A 525 -20.81 10.75 -2.67
CA ASP A 525 -21.70 9.61 -2.85
C ASP A 525 -20.96 8.28 -3.12
N ALA A 526 -19.75 8.06 -2.56
CA ALA A 526 -19.35 6.68 -2.35
C ALA A 526 -20.40 6.06 -1.40
N GLU A 527 -21.07 4.98 -1.81
CA GLU A 527 -22.12 4.33 -1.03
C GLU A 527 -21.54 3.94 0.34
N LYS A 528 -21.81 4.80 1.33
CA LYS A 528 -21.31 4.69 2.69
C LYS A 528 -21.96 3.47 3.33
N LYS A 529 -21.16 2.46 3.67
CA LYS A 529 -21.63 1.22 4.28
C LYS A 529 -21.48 1.31 5.79
N PHE A 530 -22.50 0.85 6.51
CA PHE A 530 -22.40 0.71 7.94
C PHE A 530 -21.29 -0.29 8.31
N ASP A 531 -20.48 0.07 9.31
CA ASP A 531 -19.35 -0.74 9.81
C ASP A 531 -18.28 -1.07 8.74
N ASP A 532 -18.08 -0.18 7.76
CA ASP A 532 -17.07 -0.35 6.72
C ASP A 532 -15.64 -0.30 7.30
N LYS A 533 -14.98 -1.46 7.38
CA LYS A 533 -13.71 -1.61 8.07
C LYS A 533 -12.58 -0.99 7.24
N LYS A 534 -11.87 -0.02 7.83
CA LYS A 534 -10.67 0.57 7.25
C LYS A 534 -9.54 -0.44 7.16
N ASP A 535 -8.85 -0.48 6.03
CA ASP A 535 -7.62 -1.26 5.87
C ASP A 535 -6.48 -0.62 6.69
N VAL A 536 -6.01 -1.36 7.70
CA VAL A 536 -4.90 -0.96 8.59
C VAL A 536 -3.58 -1.64 8.23
N THR A 537 -3.54 -2.46 7.18
CA THR A 537 -2.40 -3.33 6.82
C THR A 537 -1.11 -2.53 6.65
N PHE A 538 -1.15 -1.43 5.91
CA PHE A 538 -0.01 -0.52 5.72
C PHE A 538 -0.05 0.70 6.65
N GLY A 539 -0.86 0.66 7.71
CA GLY A 539 -1.01 1.77 8.64
C GLY A 539 0.30 2.19 9.32
N PHE A 540 1.24 1.25 9.53
CA PHE A 540 2.57 1.58 10.04
C PHE A 540 3.37 2.50 9.11
N LEU A 541 3.26 2.30 7.79
CA LEU A 541 3.89 3.12 6.78
C LEU A 541 3.12 4.44 6.58
N LEU A 542 1.79 4.34 6.43
CA LEU A 542 0.94 5.50 6.17
C LEU A 542 0.87 6.49 7.34
N SER A 543 1.12 6.02 8.57
CA SER A 543 1.20 6.88 9.77
C SER A 543 2.58 7.51 9.99
N THR A 544 3.55 7.19 9.14
CA THR A 544 4.93 7.70 9.21
C THR A 544 5.18 8.70 8.08
N SER A 545 6.09 9.65 8.28
CA SER A 545 6.51 10.60 7.24
C SER A 545 7.70 10.10 6.44
N VAL A 546 7.84 10.58 5.20
CA VAL A 546 9.02 10.27 4.37
C VAL A 546 10.30 10.75 5.05
N GLN A 547 10.27 11.93 5.66
CA GLN A 547 11.40 12.48 6.40
C GLN A 547 11.86 11.56 7.53
N LYS A 548 10.94 11.00 8.33
CA LYS A 548 11.31 10.08 9.42
C LYS A 548 12.00 8.82 8.87
N ILE A 549 11.38 8.18 7.86
CA ILE A 549 11.94 6.97 7.23
C ILE A 549 13.35 7.24 6.70
N VAL A 550 13.53 8.35 5.98
CA VAL A 550 14.82 8.72 5.40
C VAL A 550 15.87 9.03 6.46
N ALA A 551 15.51 9.78 7.50
CA ALA A 551 16.42 10.12 8.59
C ALA A 551 16.86 8.88 9.38
N ASP A 552 15.93 7.96 9.68
CA ASP A 552 16.22 6.74 10.41
C ASP A 552 17.10 5.77 9.58
N LEU A 553 16.80 5.63 8.28
CA LEU A 553 17.67 4.91 7.35
C LEU A 553 19.07 5.54 7.29
N LYS A 554 19.17 6.87 7.10
CA LYS A 554 20.45 7.58 7.07
C LYS A 554 21.27 7.35 8.33
N SER A 555 20.64 7.48 9.49
CA SER A 555 21.29 7.23 10.79
C SER A 555 21.88 5.82 10.88
N ASN A 556 21.21 4.82 10.31
CA ASN A 556 21.70 3.45 10.29
C ASN A 556 22.85 3.26 9.29
N LEU A 557 22.71 3.79 8.07
CA LEU A 557 23.73 3.72 7.03
C LEU A 557 25.05 4.41 7.43
N ASP A 558 24.97 5.52 8.18
CA ASP A 558 26.15 6.28 8.61
C ASP A 558 26.95 5.58 9.74
N LYS A 559 26.41 4.52 10.36
CA LYS A 559 27.12 3.74 11.40
C LYS A 559 28.17 2.78 10.81
N VAL A 560 28.10 2.47 9.52
CA VAL A 560 28.94 1.45 8.89
C VAL A 560 30.02 2.09 8.03
N LYS A 561 31.27 1.64 8.21
CA LYS A 561 32.47 2.23 7.57
C LYS A 561 32.77 1.68 6.17
N ASP A 562 32.20 0.55 5.80
CA ASP A 562 32.43 -0.09 4.51
C ASP A 562 31.27 0.21 3.55
N GLU A 563 31.44 1.26 2.74
CA GLU A 563 30.42 1.77 1.82
C GLU A 563 30.09 0.77 0.70
N SER A 564 31.00 -0.15 0.38
CA SER A 564 30.79 -1.17 -0.67
C SER A 564 29.64 -2.13 -0.35
N LYS A 565 29.30 -2.28 0.95
CA LYS A 565 28.19 -3.12 1.41
C LYS A 565 26.81 -2.52 1.13
N TYR A 566 26.76 -1.27 0.68
CA TYR A 566 25.52 -0.55 0.34
C TYR A 566 25.27 -0.42 -1.16
N VAL A 567 26.15 -1.04 -1.97
CA VAL A 567 26.01 -1.10 -3.43
C VAL A 567 25.38 -2.42 -3.84
N ILE A 568 24.09 -2.41 -4.15
CA ILE A 568 23.35 -3.59 -4.61
C ILE A 568 23.70 -3.84 -6.09
N ASN A 569 24.16 -5.03 -6.42
CA ASN A 569 24.39 -5.48 -7.80
C ASN A 569 23.22 -6.37 -8.24
N PHE A 570 22.44 -5.89 -9.20
CA PHE A 570 21.23 -6.59 -9.65
C PHE A 570 21.54 -7.89 -10.39
N ASP A 571 22.71 -8.04 -11.01
CA ASP A 571 23.10 -9.27 -11.72
C ASP A 571 23.17 -10.49 -10.78
N LEU A 572 23.43 -10.31 -9.49
CA LEU A 572 23.42 -11.42 -8.53
C LEU A 572 22.01 -12.01 -8.37
N PHE A 573 20.97 -11.17 -8.37
CA PHE A 573 19.58 -11.63 -8.35
C PHE A 573 19.21 -12.31 -9.66
N GLY A 574 19.68 -11.78 -10.80
CA GLY A 574 19.53 -12.44 -12.10
C GLY A 574 20.11 -13.87 -12.09
N LYS A 575 21.33 -14.03 -11.57
CA LYS A 575 21.97 -15.35 -11.40
C LYS A 575 21.17 -16.29 -10.49
N LEU A 576 20.56 -15.77 -9.42
CA LEU A 576 19.70 -16.56 -8.55
C LEU A 576 18.49 -17.12 -9.32
N PHE A 577 17.74 -16.27 -10.02
CA PHE A 577 16.60 -16.72 -10.82
C PHE A 577 17.01 -17.70 -11.92
N LYS A 578 18.15 -17.45 -12.57
CA LYS A 578 18.74 -18.37 -13.54
C LYS A 578 18.95 -19.77 -12.96
N SER A 579 19.60 -19.84 -11.80
CA SER A 579 19.89 -21.12 -11.13
C SER A 579 18.63 -21.89 -10.73
N LEU A 580 17.49 -21.21 -10.56
CA LEU A 580 16.23 -21.82 -10.17
C LEU A 580 15.50 -22.49 -11.34
N TYR A 581 15.64 -22.01 -12.59
CA TYR A 581 14.95 -22.62 -13.73
C TYR A 581 15.80 -23.58 -14.56
N ILE A 582 17.13 -23.53 -14.44
CA ILE A 582 18.01 -24.50 -15.13
C ILE A 582 17.59 -25.91 -14.73
N ASP A 583 17.39 -26.77 -15.72
CA ASP A 583 16.93 -28.16 -15.54
C ASP A 583 15.65 -28.29 -14.69
N ASP A 584 14.76 -27.30 -14.73
CA ASP A 584 13.52 -27.23 -13.93
C ASP A 584 13.76 -27.39 -12.41
N LEU A 585 14.91 -26.90 -11.90
CA LEU A 585 15.35 -27.16 -10.53
C LEU A 585 14.34 -26.74 -9.46
N PHE A 586 13.75 -25.55 -9.58
CA PHE A 586 12.75 -25.06 -8.63
C PHE A 586 11.49 -25.91 -8.64
N LYS A 587 11.00 -26.28 -9.83
CA LYS A 587 9.83 -27.16 -9.97
C LYS A 587 10.09 -28.51 -9.31
N LYS A 588 11.23 -29.14 -9.60
CA LYS A 588 11.68 -30.40 -8.95
C LYS A 588 11.74 -30.26 -7.43
N ALA A 589 12.29 -29.15 -6.93
CA ALA A 589 12.39 -28.88 -5.50
C ALA A 589 11.00 -28.76 -4.85
N THR A 590 10.06 -28.08 -5.50
CA THR A 590 8.69 -27.93 -5.00
C THR A 590 7.85 -29.20 -5.13
N GLU A 591 8.18 -30.11 -6.05
CA GLU A 591 7.53 -31.42 -6.21
C GLU A 591 8.05 -32.45 -5.19
N ASP A 592 9.30 -32.34 -4.76
CA ASP A 592 9.92 -33.18 -3.71
C ASP A 592 10.25 -32.37 -2.45
N ILE A 593 9.20 -31.99 -1.73
CA ILE A 593 9.27 -31.13 -0.53
C ILE A 593 10.26 -31.66 0.53
N PRO A 594 10.29 -32.97 0.87
CA PRO A 594 11.26 -33.51 1.82
C PRO A 594 12.73 -33.27 1.42
N ASN A 595 13.05 -33.29 0.11
CA ASN A 595 14.41 -33.07 -0.39
C ASN A 595 14.61 -31.66 -0.97
N MET A 596 13.63 -30.77 -0.86
CA MET A 596 13.63 -29.44 -1.50
C MET A 596 14.94 -28.68 -1.26
N MET A 597 15.40 -28.61 0.00
CA MET A 597 16.63 -27.88 0.32
C MET A 597 17.89 -28.54 -0.27
N HIS A 598 17.94 -29.86 -0.33
CA HIS A 598 19.06 -30.59 -0.96
C HIS A 598 19.07 -30.41 -2.49
N ILE A 599 17.90 -30.38 -3.11
CA ILE A 599 17.74 -30.07 -4.54
C ILE A 599 18.20 -28.64 -4.81
N LEU A 600 17.83 -27.68 -3.96
CA LEU A 600 18.25 -26.28 -4.08
C LEU A 600 19.71 -26.02 -3.70
N GLY A 601 20.44 -27.05 -3.22
CA GLY A 601 21.89 -26.98 -3.05
C GLY A 601 22.43 -27.24 -1.65
N LEU A 602 21.62 -27.58 -0.65
CA LEU A 602 22.11 -27.97 0.67
C LEU A 602 22.94 -29.26 0.56
N SER A 603 24.16 -29.23 1.08
CA SER A 603 25.04 -30.40 1.10
C SER A 603 24.51 -31.49 2.04
N ASP A 604 24.92 -32.74 1.80
CA ASP A 604 24.48 -33.88 2.60
C ASP A 604 24.96 -33.80 4.06
N ASP A 605 26.09 -33.11 4.30
CA ASP A 605 26.61 -32.84 5.64
C ASP A 605 25.83 -31.75 6.39
N ASN A 606 24.85 -31.11 5.74
CA ASN A 606 23.98 -30.05 6.27
C ASN A 606 24.73 -28.82 6.81
N LYS A 607 25.97 -28.60 6.37
CA LYS A 607 26.85 -27.52 6.87
C LYS A 607 27.24 -26.51 5.80
N SER A 608 27.03 -26.82 4.53
CA SER A 608 27.44 -25.97 3.41
C SER A 608 26.42 -26.00 2.27
N PHE A 609 26.71 -25.24 1.21
CA PHE A 609 25.95 -25.26 -0.02
C PHE A 609 26.85 -25.70 -1.17
N LYS A 610 26.28 -26.42 -2.13
CA LYS A 610 26.97 -26.80 -3.38
C LYS A 610 27.28 -25.54 -4.18
N ASP A 611 28.51 -25.41 -4.66
CA ASP A 611 28.94 -24.24 -5.45
C ASP A 611 28.02 -24.02 -6.66
N GLY A 612 27.65 -22.76 -6.91
CA GLY A 612 26.77 -22.38 -8.01
C GLY A 612 25.29 -22.75 -7.86
N SER A 613 24.91 -23.43 -6.76
CA SER A 613 23.51 -23.73 -6.47
C SER A 613 22.70 -22.47 -6.08
N PRO A 614 21.35 -22.50 -6.20
CA PRO A 614 20.51 -21.41 -5.73
C PRO A 614 20.80 -20.98 -4.29
N LEU A 615 21.00 -21.92 -3.37
CA LEU A 615 21.29 -21.60 -1.97
C LEU A 615 22.69 -20.98 -1.76
N ALA A 616 23.69 -21.38 -2.55
CA ALA A 616 25.02 -20.75 -2.51
C ALA A 616 24.98 -19.31 -3.06
N ILE A 617 24.23 -19.07 -4.13
CA ILE A 617 24.02 -17.72 -4.68
C ILE A 617 23.24 -16.86 -3.68
N LEU A 618 22.19 -17.39 -3.06
CA LEU A 618 21.44 -16.71 -2.01
C LEU A 618 22.32 -16.34 -0.82
N GLN A 619 23.19 -17.26 -0.35
CA GLN A 619 24.15 -16.97 0.70
C GLN A 619 25.11 -15.84 0.32
N THR A 620 25.55 -15.81 -0.95
CA THR A 620 26.41 -14.73 -1.47
C THR A 620 25.69 -13.38 -1.46
N ILE A 621 24.43 -13.34 -1.93
CA ILE A 621 23.59 -12.12 -1.90
C ILE A 621 23.45 -11.62 -0.46
N ILE A 622 23.08 -12.51 0.46
CA ILE A 622 22.91 -12.17 1.88
C ILE A 622 24.21 -11.64 2.46
N THR A 623 25.33 -12.31 2.20
CA THR A 623 26.64 -11.90 2.73
C THR A 623 27.07 -10.53 2.20
N ASN A 624 26.86 -10.28 0.91
CA ASN A 624 27.23 -9.02 0.26
C ASN A 624 26.37 -7.84 0.74
N TYR A 625 25.09 -8.09 1.04
CA TYR A 625 24.12 -7.03 1.36
C TYR A 625 23.61 -7.09 2.80
N ILE A 626 24.28 -7.81 3.69
CA ILE A 626 23.85 -7.99 5.09
C ILE A 626 23.67 -6.65 5.83
N GLY A 627 24.50 -5.65 5.52
CA GLY A 627 24.39 -4.30 6.09
C GLY A 627 23.08 -3.63 5.67
N VAL A 628 22.87 -3.48 4.36
CA VAL A 628 21.63 -2.96 3.76
C VAL A 628 20.40 -3.67 4.32
N LEU A 629 20.42 -5.00 4.28
CA LEU A 629 19.26 -5.80 4.65
C LEU A 629 18.96 -5.68 6.15
N SER A 630 19.98 -5.70 7.01
CA SER A 630 19.80 -5.50 8.45
C SER A 630 19.21 -4.13 8.76
N ASP A 631 19.74 -3.06 8.15
CA ASP A 631 19.31 -1.69 8.43
C ASP A 631 17.88 -1.42 7.94
N LEU A 632 17.53 -1.87 6.73
CA LEU A 632 16.16 -1.79 6.20
C LEU A 632 15.16 -2.58 7.06
N VAL A 633 15.55 -3.77 7.51
CA VAL A 633 14.67 -4.63 8.32
C VAL A 633 14.47 -4.03 9.70
N ASN A 634 15.53 -3.56 10.35
CA ASN A 634 15.42 -2.90 11.65
C ASN A 634 14.47 -1.70 11.58
N GLU A 635 14.53 -0.94 10.49
CA GLU A 635 13.63 0.19 10.26
C GLU A 635 12.17 -0.23 10.13
N ILE A 636 11.87 -1.15 9.19
CA ILE A 636 10.50 -1.66 9.00
C ILE A 636 9.96 -2.27 10.31
N THR A 637 10.79 -3.01 11.03
CA THR A 637 10.44 -3.62 12.32
C THR A 637 10.14 -2.55 13.38
N GLY A 638 10.94 -1.49 13.43
CA GLY A 638 10.75 -0.35 14.30
C GLY A 638 9.39 0.31 14.07
N LEU A 639 9.08 0.64 12.82
CA LEU A 639 7.82 1.25 12.41
C LEU A 639 6.61 0.36 12.75
N MET A 640 6.70 -0.94 12.46
CA MET A 640 5.65 -1.90 12.82
C MET A 640 5.44 -2.01 14.32
N ASN A 641 6.52 -2.06 15.10
CA ASN A 641 6.43 -2.14 16.56
C ASN A 641 5.84 -0.87 17.17
N GLU A 642 6.22 0.31 16.68
CA GLU A 642 5.61 1.58 17.07
C GLU A 642 4.11 1.60 16.74
N TYR A 643 3.74 1.18 15.53
CA TYR A 643 2.34 1.13 15.11
C TYR A 643 1.52 0.12 15.92
N ASN A 644 2.05 -1.08 16.15
CA ASN A 644 1.39 -2.10 16.99
C ASN A 644 1.20 -1.63 18.43
N LYS A 645 2.14 -0.86 18.98
CA LYS A 645 1.95 -0.21 20.30
C LYS A 645 0.79 0.78 20.26
N LYS A 646 0.70 1.62 19.22
CA LYS A 646 -0.44 2.54 19.03
C LYS A 646 -1.77 1.79 18.89
N LEU A 647 -1.82 0.69 18.13
CA LEU A 647 -3.02 -0.15 18.00
C LEU A 647 -3.43 -0.75 19.35
N ALA A 648 -2.48 -1.32 20.10
CA ALA A 648 -2.74 -1.90 21.42
C ALA A 648 -3.27 -0.84 22.40
N LYS A 649 -2.71 0.37 22.38
CA LYS A 649 -3.21 1.49 23.19
C LYS A 649 -4.60 1.93 22.78
N THR A 650 -4.84 2.04 21.48
CA THR A 650 -6.15 2.36 20.91
C THR A 650 -7.22 1.37 21.38
N LYS A 651 -6.91 0.06 21.34
CA LYS A 651 -7.78 -1.01 21.86
C LYS A 651 -8.11 -0.83 23.33
N VAL A 652 -7.10 -0.56 24.16
CA VAL A 652 -7.29 -0.36 25.61
C VAL A 652 -8.20 0.84 25.89
N VAL A 653 -8.01 1.95 25.16
CA VAL A 653 -8.85 3.15 25.31
C VAL A 653 -10.29 2.86 24.86
N ALA A 654 -10.48 2.25 23.69
CA ALA A 654 -11.80 1.90 23.18
C ALA A 654 -12.56 0.97 24.14
N ASN A 655 -11.90 -0.08 24.63
CA ASN A 655 -12.50 -1.00 25.60
C ASN A 655 -12.83 -0.30 26.93
N SER A 656 -11.96 0.61 27.39
CA SER A 656 -12.25 1.40 28.60
C SER A 656 -13.45 2.32 28.43
N VAL A 657 -13.65 2.91 27.23
CA VAL A 657 -14.87 3.67 26.93
C VAL A 657 -16.06 2.74 26.98
N PHE A 658 -16.05 1.64 26.23
CA PHE A 658 -17.11 0.63 26.18
C PHE A 658 -17.54 0.15 27.58
N ASP A 659 -16.58 -0.22 28.41
CA ASP A 659 -16.83 -0.73 29.77
C ASP A 659 -17.47 0.35 30.67
N SER A 660 -17.18 1.63 30.43
CA SER A 660 -17.71 2.76 31.19
C SER A 660 -19.08 3.26 30.74
N LEU A 661 -19.57 2.81 29.57
CA LEU A 661 -20.87 3.23 29.04
C LEU A 661 -22.01 2.68 29.89
N GLU A 662 -22.97 3.55 30.20
CA GLU A 662 -24.23 3.17 30.83
C GLU A 662 -25.32 3.00 29.78
N VAL A 663 -26.10 1.93 29.92
CA VAL A 663 -27.19 1.62 29.00
C VAL A 663 -28.49 1.57 29.79
N ASN A 664 -29.44 2.41 29.40
CA ASN A 664 -30.81 2.37 29.88
C ASN A 664 -31.72 1.89 28.75
N VAL A 665 -32.62 0.94 29.03
CA VAL A 665 -33.62 0.50 28.06
C VAL A 665 -34.86 1.37 28.21
N GLU A 666 -35.20 2.14 27.18
CA GLU A 666 -36.35 3.05 27.19
C GLU A 666 -37.64 2.37 26.73
N SER A 667 -37.55 1.44 25.78
CA SER A 667 -38.68 0.62 25.34
C SER A 667 -38.24 -0.81 25.04
N SER A 668 -39.11 -1.76 25.39
CA SER A 668 -38.93 -3.18 25.10
C SER A 668 -40.25 -3.75 24.58
N LEU A 669 -40.35 -3.80 23.25
CA LEU A 669 -41.41 -4.49 22.52
C LEU A 669 -40.83 -5.79 21.95
N THR A 670 -41.70 -6.73 21.56
CA THR A 670 -41.25 -8.00 20.97
C THR A 670 -40.36 -7.74 19.76
N ASN A 671 -39.08 -8.09 19.89
CA ASN A 671 -38.03 -7.92 18.87
C ASN A 671 -37.79 -6.46 18.44
N ASP A 672 -38.20 -5.47 19.23
CA ASP A 672 -38.01 -4.04 18.96
C ASP A 672 -37.64 -3.30 20.26
N PHE A 673 -36.39 -2.81 20.32
CA PHE A 673 -35.78 -2.31 21.54
C PHE A 673 -35.18 -0.91 21.33
N THR A 674 -35.40 -0.03 22.30
CA THR A 674 -34.77 1.30 22.32
C THR A 674 -33.80 1.41 23.49
N TYR A 675 -32.55 1.74 23.18
CA TYR A 675 -31.46 1.88 24.13
C TYR A 675 -30.97 3.32 24.17
N LYS A 676 -30.86 3.88 25.38
CA LYS A 676 -30.18 5.14 25.64
C LYS A 676 -28.83 4.87 26.29
N ILE A 677 -27.77 5.25 25.59
CA ILE A 677 -26.38 5.03 25.98
C ILE A 677 -25.79 6.36 26.42
N ASN A 678 -25.28 6.41 27.65
CA ASN A 678 -24.66 7.58 28.22
C ASN A 678 -23.19 7.31 28.53
N ASP A 679 -22.32 8.18 28.03
CA ASP A 679 -20.91 8.23 28.43
C ASP A 679 -20.74 9.19 29.60
N LYS A 680 -20.50 8.64 30.79
CA LYS A 680 -20.32 9.42 32.02
C LYS A 680 -19.13 10.36 32.00
N LYS A 681 -18.12 10.12 31.15
CA LYS A 681 -16.91 10.95 31.07
C LYS A 681 -17.15 12.19 30.22
N THR A 682 -17.86 12.03 29.10
CA THR A 682 -18.09 13.12 28.13
C THR A 682 -19.48 13.76 28.27
N ASN A 683 -20.40 13.12 29.00
CA ASN A 683 -21.84 13.44 29.07
C ASN A 683 -22.55 13.41 27.71
N VAL A 684 -21.98 12.71 26.72
CA VAL A 684 -22.63 12.48 25.43
C VAL A 684 -23.62 11.34 25.58
N THR A 685 -24.83 11.53 25.05
CA THR A 685 -25.90 10.54 25.08
C THR A 685 -26.37 10.25 23.66
N ASN A 686 -26.47 8.97 23.32
CA ASN A 686 -27.07 8.51 22.06
C ASN A 686 -28.22 7.57 22.36
N THR A 687 -29.30 7.67 21.58
CA THR A 687 -30.43 6.74 21.64
C THR A 687 -30.50 5.95 20.33
N PHE A 688 -30.55 4.62 20.42
CA PHE A 688 -30.65 3.73 19.27
C PHE A 688 -31.90 2.84 19.37
N GLU A 689 -32.62 2.73 18.26
CA GLU A 689 -33.72 1.79 18.03
C GLU A 689 -33.17 0.60 17.22
N ILE A 690 -33.32 -0.62 17.74
CA ILE A 690 -32.80 -1.85 17.14
C ILE A 690 -33.96 -2.84 16.97
N LYS A 691 -34.27 -3.20 15.73
CA LYS A 691 -35.32 -4.17 15.39
C LYS A 691 -34.72 -5.46 14.91
N LEU A 692 -35.23 -6.58 15.43
CA LEU A 692 -34.84 -7.91 15.02
C LEU A 692 -35.90 -8.54 14.12
N ALA A 693 -35.47 -9.44 13.24
CA ALA A 693 -36.33 -10.32 12.46
C ALA A 693 -35.79 -11.75 12.50
N TYR A 694 -36.66 -12.72 12.23
CA TYR A 694 -36.26 -14.12 12.13
C TYR A 694 -35.56 -14.40 10.80
N GLU A 695 -34.36 -15.00 10.87
CA GLU A 695 -33.69 -15.66 9.75
C GLU A 695 -33.62 -17.17 10.06
N GLY A 696 -34.60 -17.91 9.53
CA GLY A 696 -34.79 -19.32 9.90
C GLY A 696 -35.18 -19.45 11.38
N LYS A 697 -34.34 -20.12 12.18
CA LYS A 697 -34.59 -20.35 13.63
C LYS A 697 -33.84 -19.38 14.55
N TYR A 698 -33.21 -18.36 13.99
CA TYR A 698 -32.41 -17.37 14.71
C TYR A 698 -32.95 -15.96 14.45
N LEU A 699 -32.60 -15.02 15.32
CA LEU A 699 -32.84 -13.60 15.13
C LEU A 699 -31.62 -12.94 14.48
N VAL A 700 -31.89 -11.92 13.67
CA VAL A 700 -30.90 -11.00 13.10
C VAL A 700 -31.41 -9.57 13.18
N VAL A 701 -30.51 -8.60 13.27
CA VAL A 701 -30.84 -7.18 13.25
C VAL A 701 -31.34 -6.80 11.86
N ARG A 702 -32.58 -6.35 11.79
CA ARG A 702 -33.24 -5.95 10.55
C ARG A 702 -33.18 -4.44 10.31
N ASN A 703 -33.28 -3.65 11.38
CA ASN A 703 -33.25 -2.19 11.28
C ASN A 703 -32.47 -1.59 12.46
N ILE A 704 -31.67 -0.57 12.18
CA ILE A 704 -30.97 0.26 13.17
C ILE A 704 -31.23 1.73 12.85
N LYS A 705 -31.63 2.50 13.86
CA LYS A 705 -31.86 3.94 13.75
C LYS A 705 -31.34 4.67 14.98
N LYS A 706 -30.78 5.87 14.80
CA LYS A 706 -30.48 6.79 15.89
C LYS A 706 -31.67 7.73 16.10
N VAL A 707 -32.12 7.87 17.34
CA VAL A 707 -33.21 8.77 17.73
C VAL A 707 -32.61 10.03 18.36
N ALA A 708 -33.13 11.19 17.96
CA ALA A 708 -32.64 12.51 18.35
C ALA A 708 -32.86 12.82 19.84
#